data_AF-Q6A8G5-F1
#
_entry.id   AF-Q6A8G5-F1
#
_cell.length_a   1.000
_cell.length_b   1.000
_cell.length_c   1.000
_cell.angle_alpha   90.00
_cell.angle_beta   90.00
_cell.angle_gamma   90.00
#
_symmetry.space_group_name_H-M   'P 1'
#
loop_
_entity.id
_entity.type
_entity.pdbx_description
1 polymer ?
#
loop_
_entity_poly.entity_id
_entity_poly.type
_entity_poly.pdbx_seq_one_letter_code
_entity_poly.pdbx_strand_id
1 'polypeptide(L)'
;MLQSSDVTVDDFQGLEGCNEILNITVPTSCPDSTTLTGTMLMGSETGVTLTVNPLASTPSITTPMVAPVQFRLHRLPEPRRSRQGGETIRSDGDSVYNCQRSSNFILNSAPTPSSSITRRQTISMPSETHTATADRFFAAVLWDFDGTLVDTESRWVEAELAILASHGIVWEPEQANEFTGGPLTDVCEAMAADLGGSVTVDDVRCELITMVSQFNRERDVPWRPGVLDLLTEIREAGIPMGIVTGSAHAVVEPVLEAMAERIGNPFDTVVTFDDVIPETAKPAPDPYLLAAERLGVSITDCLAIEDSPKGATSATSAGAAVLTVTGLAKVGPGPRRVHRPDLSGLSLADVVSLWHLADEPAAPVANGGGGVLRAGERITLTDPKGRKHSIVLQPGGIFHTTKGAVRHDDLIGGPQGVVVTSVGGLDFLAMRPILSEFTVSMPREAAIIYPKEAAQITMWADIFPGARVLEAGVGSGGLSIPLLRAIGTKGCLHSYERRQEFADVARKNVESFYGEIPSTWDLKVSDLVSGISSEPIDRAILDMLAPWECVETVGKVLVPGGVLCCYVATTTQMGRVMDTLRAHGGWTEPSATETTTRDWHAEGLAIRPAHGTTGHTGFLVISRRLAPGVAAPMRKRRPAPGAYGPDYHGPRPRNITEHDQWRLPKEEK
;
A
#
# COMPACT_ATOMS: atom_id res chain seq x y z
N MET A 1 -6.26 13.13 36.45
CA MET A 1 -5.83 14.54 36.49
C MET A 1 -4.72 14.64 37.52
N LEU A 2 -3.51 15.04 37.13
CA LEU A 2 -2.39 15.32 38.02
C LEU A 2 -2.44 16.80 38.46
N GLN A 3 -2.19 17.11 39.73
CA GLN A 3 -2.10 18.48 40.24
C GLN A 3 -0.71 19.07 39.97
N SER A 4 -0.66 20.38 39.69
CA SER A 4 0.46 21.10 39.06
C SER A 4 1.61 21.50 39.99
N SER A 5 1.88 20.78 41.09
CA SER A 5 2.74 21.29 42.16
C SER A 5 4.17 20.71 42.23
N ASP A 6 4.51 19.66 41.48
CA ASP A 6 5.67 18.84 41.86
C ASP A 6 6.90 18.95 40.93
N VAL A 7 7.03 20.02 40.14
CA VAL A 7 8.24 20.28 39.33
C VAL A 7 8.64 21.77 39.42
N THR A 8 9.80 22.06 40.01
CA THR A 8 10.37 23.41 40.11
C THR A 8 11.46 23.64 39.07
N VAL A 9 11.50 24.85 38.49
CA VAL A 9 12.36 25.23 37.34
C VAL A 9 13.87 25.27 37.68
N ASP A 10 14.25 25.22 38.96
CA ASP A 10 15.64 25.32 39.38
C ASP A 10 16.52 24.12 39.00
N ASP A 11 15.94 22.98 38.61
CA ASP A 11 16.70 21.78 38.18
C ASP A 11 17.29 21.89 36.75
N PHE A 12 17.06 23.00 36.04
CA PHE A 12 17.42 23.17 34.62
C PHE A 12 18.45 24.28 34.33
N GLN A 13 19.13 24.83 35.34
CA GLN A 13 20.21 25.80 35.10
C GLN A 13 21.49 25.09 34.64
N GLY A 14 21.83 25.20 33.34
CA GLY A 14 23.16 24.84 32.81
C GLY A 14 23.21 24.16 31.44
N LEU A 15 22.08 23.83 30.82
CA LEU A 15 22.04 23.07 29.56
C LEU A 15 21.69 23.97 28.35
N GLU A 16 22.58 24.91 28.02
CA GLU A 16 22.57 25.53 26.68
C GLU A 16 23.41 24.69 25.72
N GLY A 17 22.77 24.06 24.73
CA GLY A 17 23.45 23.51 23.55
C GLY A 17 23.70 22.01 23.48
N CYS A 18 23.15 21.18 24.39
CA CYS A 18 23.33 19.72 24.37
C CYS A 18 22.02 18.98 24.04
N ASN A 19 21.99 18.20 22.96
CA ASN A 19 20.98 17.16 22.73
C ASN A 19 21.35 15.93 23.56
N GLU A 20 21.00 15.90 24.84
CA GLU A 20 21.13 14.69 25.68
C GLU A 20 19.76 14.13 26.10
N ILE A 21 19.69 12.80 26.17
CA ILE A 21 18.51 12.04 26.60
C ILE A 21 18.44 12.08 28.14
N LEU A 22 17.43 12.74 28.69
CA LEU A 22 17.17 12.77 30.13
C LEU A 22 16.18 11.67 30.53
N ASN A 23 16.59 10.78 31.45
CA ASN A 23 15.70 9.81 32.08
C ASN A 23 15.00 10.46 33.28
N ILE A 24 13.70 10.74 33.16
CA ILE A 24 12.88 11.28 34.26
C ILE A 24 12.11 10.13 34.90
N THR A 25 12.18 10.00 36.23
CA THR A 25 11.38 9.02 37.00
C THR A 25 10.22 9.76 37.67
N VAL A 26 8.98 9.37 37.37
CA VAL A 26 7.78 9.97 37.99
C VAL A 26 7.15 8.95 38.95
N PRO A 27 6.97 9.28 40.25
CA PRO A 27 6.27 8.41 41.18
C PRO A 27 4.76 8.44 40.90
N THR A 28 4.16 7.28 40.64
CA THR A 28 2.70 7.12 40.52
C THR A 28 2.11 6.67 41.86
N SER A 29 0.91 7.14 42.19
CA SER A 29 0.20 6.80 43.44
C SER A 29 -0.51 5.44 43.39
N CYS A 30 -0.05 4.50 42.56
CA CYS A 30 -0.59 3.14 42.45
C CYS A 30 0.46 2.12 42.93
N PRO A 31 0.11 1.04 43.65
CA PRO A 31 1.10 0.19 44.33
C PRO A 31 1.99 -0.68 43.44
N ASP A 32 1.80 -0.69 42.13
CA ASP A 32 2.61 -1.50 41.21
C ASP A 32 3.50 -0.59 40.35
N SER A 33 4.81 -0.64 40.64
CA SER A 33 5.86 0.19 40.08
C SER A 33 5.89 0.16 38.54
N THR A 34 5.39 1.22 37.91
CA THR A 34 5.54 1.44 36.47
C THR A 34 6.51 2.60 36.25
N THR A 35 7.74 2.30 35.84
CA THR A 35 8.72 3.32 35.45
C THR A 35 8.38 3.79 34.04
N LEU A 36 8.09 5.08 33.87
CA LEU A 36 7.85 5.69 32.55
C LEU A 36 9.13 6.40 32.09
N THR A 37 9.66 6.01 30.93
CA THR A 37 10.76 6.72 30.25
C THR A 37 10.22 7.44 29.02
N GLY A 38 10.70 8.66 28.75
CA GLY A 38 10.29 9.46 27.60
C GLY A 38 11.41 10.37 27.10
N THR A 39 11.39 10.69 25.80
CA THR A 39 12.40 11.53 25.14
C THR A 39 11.87 12.96 24.97
N MET A 40 12.65 13.96 25.36
CA MET A 40 12.29 15.38 25.19
C MET A 40 13.05 15.98 23.99
N LEU A 41 12.32 16.61 23.06
CA LEU A 41 12.90 17.37 21.94
C LEU A 41 12.60 18.86 22.13
N MET A 42 13.65 19.69 22.23
CA MET A 42 13.52 21.15 22.35
C MET A 42 13.26 21.77 20.97
N GLY A 43 12.01 22.12 20.68
CA GLY A 43 11.61 22.92 19.52
C GLY A 43 11.61 24.42 19.86
N SER A 44 11.97 25.26 18.87
CA SER A 44 12.16 26.71 19.02
C SER A 44 11.05 27.45 19.79
N GLU A 45 11.49 28.20 20.81
CA GLU A 45 10.87 29.27 21.62
C GLU A 45 9.44 29.15 22.17
N THR A 46 8.57 28.22 21.76
CA THR A 46 7.24 28.07 22.39
C THR A 46 6.68 26.65 22.28
N GLY A 47 7.29 25.66 22.97
CA GLY A 47 6.62 24.40 23.25
C GLY A 47 7.53 23.20 23.47
N VAL A 48 7.23 22.40 24.50
CA VAL A 48 7.84 21.09 24.75
C VAL A 48 6.76 20.03 24.55
N THR A 49 7.05 19.00 23.76
CA THR A 49 6.16 17.83 23.54
C THR A 49 6.79 16.60 24.21
N LEU A 50 6.06 15.95 25.11
CA LEU A 50 6.45 14.68 25.72
C LEU A 50 5.66 13.54 25.07
N THR A 51 6.36 12.55 24.53
CA THR A 51 5.77 11.30 24.01
C THR A 51 6.06 10.18 25.00
N VAL A 52 5.01 9.51 25.50
CA VAL A 52 5.12 8.39 26.44
C VAL A 52 4.78 7.10 25.71
N ASN A 53 5.71 6.15 25.67
CA ASN A 53 5.47 4.81 25.12
C ASN A 53 5.34 3.80 26.27
N PRO A 54 4.29 2.96 26.30
CA PRO A 54 4.21 1.88 27.27
C PRO A 54 5.24 0.78 26.96
N LEU A 55 5.92 0.25 27.98
CA LEU A 55 6.79 -0.91 27.88
C LEU A 55 5.97 -2.17 27.54
N ALA A 56 6.47 -2.96 26.59
CA ALA A 56 5.86 -4.20 26.13
C ALA A 56 5.87 -5.28 27.23
N SER A 57 4.81 -5.38 28.05
CA SER A 57 4.57 -6.56 28.89
C SER A 57 3.14 -6.67 29.49
N THR A 58 2.10 -6.12 28.84
CA THR A 58 0.70 -6.37 29.25
C THR A 58 -0.25 -6.47 28.05
N PRO A 59 -1.00 -7.58 27.86
CA PRO A 59 -1.72 -7.89 26.62
C PRO A 59 -3.16 -7.35 26.61
N SER A 60 -3.39 -6.06 26.88
CA SER A 60 -4.76 -5.50 26.78
C SER A 60 -4.88 -3.97 26.70
N ILE A 61 -4.04 -3.25 25.94
CA ILE A 61 -4.33 -1.84 25.58
C ILE A 61 -3.86 -1.55 24.15
N THR A 62 -4.79 -1.50 23.19
CA THR A 62 -4.55 -1.18 21.77
C THR A 62 -5.05 0.20 21.40
N THR A 63 -4.63 1.25 22.12
CA THR A 63 -4.71 2.64 21.63
C THR A 63 -3.76 3.58 22.39
N PRO A 64 -2.87 4.34 21.75
CA PRO A 64 -2.12 5.40 22.43
C PRO A 64 -3.09 6.55 22.80
N MET A 65 -3.21 6.86 24.09
CA MET A 65 -3.89 8.08 24.55
C MET A 65 -2.96 9.28 24.40
N VAL A 66 -3.25 10.15 23.43
CA VAL A 66 -2.64 11.49 23.35
C VAL A 66 -3.49 12.45 24.19
N ALA A 67 -3.00 12.85 25.36
CA ALA A 67 -3.59 13.93 26.14
C ALA A 67 -2.70 15.19 26.03
N PRO A 68 -3.19 16.34 25.53
CA PRO A 68 -2.42 17.56 25.52
C PRO A 68 -2.31 18.12 26.95
N VAL A 69 -1.09 18.19 27.48
CA VAL A 69 -0.79 18.92 28.74
C VAL A 69 -0.29 20.31 28.36
N GLN A 70 -1.05 21.36 28.65
CA GLN A 70 -0.60 22.75 28.47
C GLN A 70 0.16 23.23 29.71
N PHE A 71 1.43 23.59 29.56
CA PHE A 71 2.20 24.33 30.56
C PHE A 71 2.12 25.84 30.29
N ARG A 72 2.00 26.65 31.33
CA ARG A 72 2.01 28.11 31.24
C ARG A 72 3.34 28.63 31.79
N LEU A 73 4.26 28.99 30.92
CA LEU A 73 5.52 29.64 31.31
C LEU A 73 5.25 31.11 31.69
N HIS A 74 5.62 31.52 32.91
CA HIS A 74 5.68 32.92 33.29
C HIS A 74 6.98 33.55 32.75
N ARG A 75 6.87 34.67 32.02
CA ARG A 75 8.02 35.40 31.44
C ARG A 75 9.05 35.82 32.50
N LEU A 76 10.32 35.59 32.22
CA LEU A 76 11.45 36.25 32.90
C LEU A 76 11.57 37.71 32.40
N PRO A 77 12.10 38.66 33.21
CA PRO A 77 12.26 40.06 32.81
C PRO A 77 13.46 40.26 31.87
N GLU A 78 13.28 41.04 30.81
CA GLU A 78 14.32 41.34 29.80
C GLU A 78 15.54 42.10 30.40
N PRO A 79 16.77 41.83 29.93
CA PRO A 79 17.93 42.63 30.29
C PRO A 79 18.01 43.93 29.46
N ARG A 80 18.26 45.04 30.15
CA ARG A 80 18.43 46.40 29.61
C ARG A 80 19.52 46.43 28.51
N ARG A 81 19.16 46.84 27.29
CA ARG A 81 20.12 47.31 26.27
C ARG A 81 20.24 48.84 26.28
N SER A 82 21.48 49.30 26.24
CA SER A 82 21.93 50.68 26.17
C SER A 82 21.55 51.37 24.86
N ARG A 83 21.19 52.66 24.95
CA ARG A 83 20.87 53.59 23.85
C ARG A 83 22.10 54.01 23.04
N GLN A 84 21.93 54.03 21.71
CA GLN A 84 22.42 55.01 20.71
C GLN A 84 21.59 54.71 19.43
N GLY A 85 20.95 55.59 18.66
CA GLY A 85 20.69 57.02 18.64
C GLY A 85 20.07 57.37 17.27
N GLY A 86 18.98 58.17 17.24
CA GLY A 86 18.38 58.85 16.07
C GLY A 86 17.39 58.03 15.21
N GLU A 87 16.20 58.47 14.81
CA GLU A 87 15.43 59.71 14.98
C GLU A 87 13.91 59.38 14.88
N THR A 88 13.12 60.11 15.66
CA THR A 88 11.65 60.17 15.78
C THR A 88 10.95 60.75 14.53
N ILE A 89 9.69 60.46 14.21
CA ILE A 89 8.48 61.19 14.71
C ILE A 89 7.16 60.54 14.15
N ARG A 90 6.24 60.23 15.09
CA ARG A 90 4.74 60.34 15.14
C ARG A 90 3.83 59.71 14.06
N SER A 91 2.55 59.40 14.31
CA SER A 91 1.69 58.96 15.44
C SER A 91 0.25 58.85 14.88
N ASP A 92 -0.58 58.05 15.57
CA ASP A 92 -2.05 58.18 15.73
C ASP A 92 -3.06 57.33 14.91
N GLY A 93 -3.83 56.54 15.70
CA GLY A 93 -5.30 56.37 15.62
C GLY A 93 -5.81 55.06 14.98
N ASP A 94 -6.21 54.00 15.69
CA ASP A 94 -7.34 53.76 16.64
C ASP A 94 -8.57 53.04 16.02
N SER A 95 -8.96 51.92 16.67
CA SER A 95 -10.32 51.34 16.92
C SER A 95 -10.28 49.79 16.88
N VAL A 96 -10.31 49.07 18.02
CA VAL A 96 -11.40 48.72 18.96
C VAL A 96 -12.39 47.67 18.42
N TYR A 97 -12.45 46.49 19.07
CA TYR A 97 -13.64 45.70 19.51
C TYR A 97 -13.10 44.41 20.20
N ASN A 98 -12.98 44.33 21.53
CA ASN A 98 -13.96 44.00 22.58
C ASN A 98 -14.57 42.58 22.47
N CYS A 99 -14.22 41.67 23.39
CA CYS A 99 -14.90 40.38 23.59
C CYS A 99 -15.33 40.27 25.06
N GLN A 100 -16.64 40.25 25.27
CA GLN A 100 -17.31 40.17 26.56
C GLN A 100 -17.35 38.73 27.12
N ARG A 101 -17.30 38.65 28.46
CA ARG A 101 -17.58 37.47 29.29
C ARG A 101 -19.06 37.13 29.31
N SER A 102 -19.38 35.84 29.28
CA SER A 102 -20.56 35.19 29.86
C SER A 102 -20.50 33.70 29.50
N SER A 103 -20.86 32.68 30.29
CA SER A 103 -21.29 32.50 31.68
C SER A 103 -21.19 30.99 31.97
N ASN A 104 -21.06 30.62 33.24
CA ASN A 104 -21.05 29.25 33.75
C ASN A 104 -22.23 28.41 33.23
N PHE A 105 -21.96 27.17 32.79
CA PHE A 105 -22.96 26.12 32.66
C PHE A 105 -22.57 24.90 33.50
N ILE A 106 -23.50 24.54 34.39
CA ILE A 106 -23.48 23.39 35.28
C ILE A 106 -23.85 22.15 34.46
N LEU A 107 -23.01 21.11 34.46
CA LEU A 107 -23.37 19.81 33.90
C LEU A 107 -24.18 19.03 34.94
N ASN A 108 -25.50 18.95 34.70
CA ASN A 108 -26.40 18.03 35.38
C ASN A 108 -26.09 16.59 34.95
N SER A 109 -25.96 15.73 35.95
CA SER A 109 -25.97 14.27 35.88
C SER A 109 -27.29 13.76 35.28
N ALA A 110 -27.20 12.90 34.27
CA ALA A 110 -28.35 12.17 33.73
C ALA A 110 -28.53 10.81 34.46
N PRO A 111 -29.77 10.38 34.73
CA PRO A 111 -30.07 9.20 35.55
C PRO A 111 -30.04 7.88 34.76
N THR A 112 -29.68 6.82 35.46
CA THR A 112 -29.90 5.42 35.04
C THR A 112 -31.39 5.07 35.02
N PRO A 113 -31.84 4.21 34.09
CA PRO A 113 -33.05 3.43 34.31
C PRO A 113 -32.75 1.93 34.28
N SER A 114 -33.02 1.30 35.42
CA SER A 114 -33.36 -0.12 35.53
C SER A 114 -34.83 -0.33 35.13
N SER A 115 -35.13 -1.30 34.27
CA SER A 115 -36.11 -2.38 34.53
C SER A 115 -36.46 -3.18 33.26
N SER A 116 -36.65 -4.46 33.52
CA SER A 116 -37.09 -5.59 32.71
C SER A 116 -38.27 -5.36 31.77
N ILE A 117 -38.14 -5.77 30.50
CA ILE A 117 -39.24 -6.35 29.71
C ILE A 117 -38.72 -7.54 28.91
N THR A 118 -39.26 -8.71 29.22
CA THR A 118 -39.05 -9.99 28.54
C THR A 118 -39.91 -10.04 27.28
N ARG A 119 -39.32 -10.19 26.10
CA ARG A 119 -40.03 -10.77 24.95
C ARG A 119 -39.05 -11.47 24.01
N ARG A 120 -39.08 -12.81 24.05
CA ARG A 120 -38.50 -13.68 23.03
C ARG A 120 -39.16 -13.38 21.69
N GLN A 121 -38.40 -12.86 20.74
CA GLN A 121 -38.66 -13.06 19.32
C GLN A 121 -37.38 -13.58 18.70
N THR A 122 -37.43 -14.86 18.34
CA THR A 122 -36.40 -15.59 17.61
C THR A 122 -36.34 -15.00 16.21
N ILE A 123 -35.37 -14.11 15.96
CA ILE A 123 -34.97 -13.74 14.61
C ILE A 123 -33.85 -14.68 14.22
N SER A 124 -34.14 -15.55 13.25
CA SER A 124 -33.16 -16.38 12.55
C SER A 124 -32.17 -15.46 11.83
N MET A 125 -30.95 -15.34 12.37
CA MET A 125 -29.83 -14.71 11.68
C MET A 125 -29.35 -15.65 10.56
N PRO A 126 -29.08 -15.13 9.35
CA PRO A 126 -28.46 -15.93 8.30
C PRO A 126 -27.05 -16.35 8.75
N SER A 127 -26.76 -17.64 8.59
CA SER A 127 -25.47 -18.29 8.80
C SER A 127 -24.30 -17.43 8.30
N GLU A 128 -23.53 -16.86 9.23
CA GLU A 128 -22.22 -16.28 8.95
C GLU A 128 -21.24 -17.40 8.60
N THR A 129 -20.97 -17.60 7.31
CA THR A 129 -19.81 -18.36 6.83
C THR A 129 -18.61 -17.41 6.67
N HIS A 130 -18.08 -16.86 7.76
CA HIS A 130 -16.83 -16.09 7.72
C HIS A 130 -16.12 -16.06 9.09
N THR A 131 -15.68 -17.22 9.59
CA THR A 131 -14.62 -17.32 10.62
C THR A 131 -14.05 -18.74 10.63
N ALA A 132 -13.18 -19.06 9.66
CA ALA A 132 -12.42 -20.33 9.66
C ALA A 132 -10.98 -20.19 9.17
N THR A 133 -10.50 -18.97 8.92
CA THR A 133 -9.14 -18.73 8.38
C THR A 133 -8.11 -18.31 9.43
N ALA A 134 -8.52 -18.05 10.68
CA ALA A 134 -7.63 -17.48 11.71
C ALA A 134 -6.80 -18.50 12.50
N ASP A 135 -7.04 -19.82 12.33
CA ASP A 135 -6.39 -20.87 13.14
C ASP A 135 -5.69 -21.96 12.30
N ARG A 136 -5.50 -21.75 10.99
CA ARG A 136 -4.89 -22.78 10.15
C ARG A 136 -3.37 -22.68 10.23
N PHE A 137 -2.72 -23.72 10.74
CA PHE A 137 -1.29 -23.96 10.54
C PHE A 137 -1.09 -24.80 9.27
N PHE A 138 0.08 -24.71 8.66
CA PHE A 138 0.54 -25.72 7.72
C PHE A 138 0.63 -27.08 8.43
N ALA A 139 0.39 -28.16 7.71
CA ALA A 139 0.41 -29.53 8.21
C ALA A 139 1.83 -30.05 8.47
N ALA A 140 2.84 -29.50 7.77
CA ALA A 140 4.25 -29.83 7.95
C ALA A 140 5.18 -28.75 7.39
N VAL A 141 6.44 -28.76 7.82
CA VAL A 141 7.53 -27.96 7.22
C VAL A 141 8.54 -28.88 6.53
N LEU A 142 8.82 -28.58 5.27
CA LEU A 142 9.78 -29.30 4.43
C LEU A 142 11.01 -28.42 4.24
N TRP A 143 12.15 -28.87 4.73
CA TRP A 143 13.39 -28.12 4.76
C TRP A 143 14.32 -28.62 3.68
N ASP A 144 14.77 -27.72 2.82
CA ASP A 144 16.01 -27.96 2.11
C ASP A 144 17.21 -27.98 3.08
N PHE A 145 18.36 -28.49 2.65
CA PHE A 145 19.50 -28.80 3.52
C PHE A 145 20.68 -27.85 3.32
N ASP A 146 21.40 -27.97 2.21
CA ASP A 146 22.55 -27.11 1.87
C ASP A 146 22.06 -25.67 1.58
N GLY A 147 22.68 -24.65 2.16
CA GLY A 147 22.27 -23.24 2.01
C GLY A 147 21.01 -22.83 2.79
N THR A 148 20.20 -23.80 3.22
CA THR A 148 18.97 -23.59 4.00
C THR A 148 19.14 -23.88 5.50
N LEU A 149 19.52 -25.12 5.86
CA LEU A 149 19.79 -25.50 7.25
C LEU A 149 21.23 -25.19 7.65
N VAL A 150 22.16 -25.46 6.72
CA VAL A 150 23.60 -25.36 6.94
C VAL A 150 24.29 -24.74 5.72
N ASP A 151 25.31 -23.92 5.95
CA ASP A 151 26.11 -23.30 4.89
C ASP A 151 27.25 -24.23 4.45
N THR A 152 26.90 -25.37 3.85
CA THR A 152 27.84 -26.43 3.45
C THR A 152 28.30 -26.34 2.00
N GLU A 153 27.77 -25.39 1.22
CA GLU A 153 28.12 -25.20 -0.20
C GLU A 153 29.62 -24.97 -0.43
N SER A 154 30.30 -24.29 0.49
CA SER A 154 31.76 -24.11 0.41
C SER A 154 32.54 -25.43 0.50
N ARG A 155 31.97 -26.45 1.16
CA ARG A 155 32.60 -27.78 1.31
C ARG A 155 32.53 -28.58 0.02
N TRP A 156 31.46 -28.39 -0.76
CA TRP A 156 31.32 -28.97 -2.09
C TRP A 156 32.35 -28.40 -3.06
N VAL A 157 32.44 -27.07 -3.14
CA VAL A 157 33.44 -26.38 -3.98
C VAL A 157 34.87 -26.78 -3.58
N GLU A 158 35.17 -26.90 -2.28
CA GLU A 158 36.48 -27.36 -1.82
C GLU A 158 36.78 -28.80 -2.27
N ALA A 159 35.81 -29.72 -2.20
CA ALA A 159 35.96 -31.10 -2.63
C ALA A 159 36.16 -31.19 -4.16
N GLU A 160 35.38 -30.44 -4.95
CA GLU A 160 35.49 -30.37 -6.41
C GLU A 160 36.90 -29.92 -6.84
N LEU A 161 37.37 -28.80 -6.29
CA LEU A 161 38.69 -28.26 -6.58
C LEU A 161 39.81 -29.21 -6.15
N ALA A 162 39.64 -29.91 -5.02
CA ALA A 162 40.63 -30.87 -4.53
C ALA A 162 40.76 -32.10 -5.45
N ILE A 163 39.65 -32.67 -5.93
CA ILE A 163 39.66 -33.79 -6.89
C ILE A 163 40.38 -33.36 -8.16
N LEU A 164 39.93 -32.27 -8.78
CA LEU A 164 40.51 -31.80 -10.04
C LEU A 164 42.00 -31.49 -9.90
N ALA A 165 42.40 -30.83 -8.81
CA ALA A 165 43.80 -30.53 -8.53
C ALA A 165 44.65 -31.80 -8.37
N SER A 166 44.10 -32.87 -7.76
CA SER A 166 44.80 -34.16 -7.64
C SER A 166 45.09 -34.83 -8.99
N HIS A 167 44.30 -34.49 -10.01
CA HIS A 167 44.48 -34.90 -11.41
C HIS A 167 45.22 -33.85 -12.26
N GLY A 168 45.74 -32.79 -11.65
CA GLY A 168 46.48 -31.72 -12.33
C GLY A 168 45.61 -30.74 -13.13
N ILE A 169 44.30 -30.74 -12.89
CA ILE A 169 43.33 -29.83 -13.50
C ILE A 169 43.06 -28.68 -12.54
N VAL A 170 42.96 -27.46 -13.06
CA VAL A 170 42.64 -26.28 -12.28
C VAL A 170 41.36 -25.69 -12.83
N TRP A 171 40.32 -25.67 -12.01
CA TRP A 171 39.17 -24.81 -12.22
C TRP A 171 39.41 -23.49 -11.50
N GLU A 172 39.08 -22.39 -12.17
CA GLU A 172 38.90 -21.13 -11.46
C GLU A 172 37.65 -21.23 -10.58
N PRO A 173 37.62 -20.60 -9.38
CA PRO A 173 36.47 -20.67 -8.47
C PRO A 173 35.14 -20.32 -9.14
N GLU A 174 35.16 -19.42 -10.12
CA GLU A 174 34.00 -19.05 -10.91
C GLU A 174 33.38 -20.22 -11.67
N GLN A 175 34.18 -21.21 -12.11
CA GLN A 175 33.69 -22.40 -12.81
C GLN A 175 32.99 -23.36 -11.86
N ALA A 176 33.55 -23.61 -10.67
CA ALA A 176 32.89 -24.41 -9.63
C ALA A 176 31.56 -23.76 -9.19
N ASN A 177 31.56 -22.42 -9.09
CA ASN A 177 30.36 -21.64 -8.78
C ASN A 177 29.24 -21.76 -9.82
N GLU A 178 29.53 -22.19 -11.06
CA GLU A 178 28.48 -22.43 -12.07
C GLU A 178 27.59 -23.64 -11.73
N PHE A 179 28.13 -24.60 -10.96
CA PHE A 179 27.42 -25.82 -10.61
C PHE A 179 26.77 -25.77 -9.23
N THR A 180 27.13 -24.79 -8.41
CA THR A 180 26.64 -24.68 -7.03
C THR A 180 25.12 -24.47 -6.96
N GLY A 181 24.43 -25.21 -6.07
CA GLY A 181 22.96 -25.29 -6.03
C GLY A 181 22.32 -26.06 -7.20
N GLY A 182 23.11 -26.72 -8.05
CA GLY A 182 22.67 -27.64 -9.09
C GLY A 182 22.61 -29.11 -8.64
N PRO A 183 22.00 -30.01 -9.42
CA PRO A 183 22.11 -31.45 -9.22
C PRO A 183 23.57 -31.88 -9.22
N LEU A 184 23.91 -32.75 -8.27
CA LEU A 184 25.22 -33.39 -8.21
C LEU A 184 25.61 -34.04 -9.55
N THR A 185 24.63 -34.48 -10.34
CA THR A 185 24.87 -35.06 -11.68
C THR A 185 25.55 -34.09 -12.63
N ASP A 186 25.15 -32.81 -12.64
CA ASP A 186 25.66 -31.81 -13.59
C ASP A 186 27.16 -31.57 -13.36
N VAL A 187 27.57 -31.42 -12.09
CA VAL A 187 28.97 -31.24 -11.72
C VAL A 187 29.79 -32.51 -11.94
N CYS A 188 29.24 -33.69 -11.60
CA CYS A 188 29.93 -34.95 -11.83
C CYS A 188 30.17 -35.21 -13.32
N GLU A 189 29.21 -34.87 -14.19
CA GLU A 189 29.36 -34.98 -15.64
C GLU A 189 30.44 -34.03 -16.18
N ALA A 190 30.44 -32.78 -15.73
CA ALA A 190 31.44 -31.80 -16.13
C ALA A 190 32.85 -32.20 -15.68
N MET A 191 33.00 -32.60 -14.42
CA MET A 191 34.28 -33.07 -13.87
C MET A 191 34.75 -34.34 -14.56
N ALA A 192 33.88 -35.33 -14.80
CA ALA A 192 34.27 -36.56 -15.49
C ALA A 192 34.72 -36.30 -16.93
N ALA A 193 34.09 -35.33 -17.62
CA ALA A 193 34.51 -34.92 -18.96
C ALA A 193 35.91 -34.30 -18.97
N ASP A 194 36.24 -33.47 -17.98
CA ASP A 194 37.55 -32.83 -17.85
C ASP A 194 38.64 -33.81 -17.39
N LEU A 195 38.34 -34.68 -16.43
CA LEU A 195 39.24 -35.72 -15.93
C LEU A 195 39.61 -36.73 -17.04
N GLY A 196 38.63 -37.07 -17.88
CA GLY A 196 38.79 -38.00 -19.00
C GLY A 196 39.25 -39.40 -18.57
N GLY A 197 39.68 -40.20 -19.56
CA GLY A 197 40.22 -41.54 -19.31
C GLY A 197 39.17 -42.56 -18.89
N SER A 198 39.46 -43.34 -17.84
CA SER A 198 38.57 -44.38 -17.29
C SER A 198 37.72 -43.92 -16.12
N VAL A 199 37.79 -42.64 -15.74
CA VAL A 199 36.99 -42.07 -14.64
C VAL A 199 35.55 -41.89 -15.12
N THR A 200 34.62 -42.52 -14.41
CA THR A 200 33.19 -42.41 -14.70
C THR A 200 32.53 -41.32 -13.85
N VAL A 201 31.34 -40.87 -14.26
CA VAL A 201 30.50 -39.94 -13.47
C VAL A 201 30.24 -40.50 -12.07
N ASP A 202 30.05 -41.82 -11.96
CA ASP A 202 29.85 -42.48 -10.67
C ASP A 202 31.10 -42.50 -9.78
N ASP A 203 32.30 -42.58 -10.37
CA ASP A 203 33.55 -42.51 -9.60
C ASP A 203 33.69 -41.12 -8.97
N VAL A 204 33.49 -40.05 -9.76
CA VAL A 204 33.53 -38.66 -9.26
C VAL A 204 32.48 -38.44 -8.18
N ARG A 205 31.25 -38.92 -8.42
CA ARG A 205 30.15 -38.82 -7.46
C ARG A 205 30.48 -39.49 -6.13
N CYS A 206 31.00 -40.72 -6.16
CA CYS A 206 31.39 -41.44 -4.94
C CYS A 206 32.50 -40.72 -4.18
N GLU A 207 33.48 -40.16 -4.89
CA GLU A 207 34.59 -39.43 -4.29
C GLU A 207 34.15 -38.10 -3.65
N LEU A 208 33.32 -37.31 -4.34
CA LEU A 208 32.72 -36.08 -3.82
C LEU A 208 31.91 -36.35 -2.54
N ILE A 209 30.98 -37.31 -2.59
CA ILE A 209 30.15 -37.69 -1.45
C ILE A 209 31.03 -38.10 -0.27
N THR A 210 32.09 -38.88 -0.52
CA THR A 210 33.01 -39.34 0.53
C THR A 210 33.73 -38.18 1.20
N MET A 211 34.30 -37.25 0.43
CA MET A 211 35.01 -36.10 0.99
C MET A 211 34.09 -35.14 1.72
N VAL A 212 32.93 -34.81 1.15
CA VAL A 212 32.00 -33.89 1.81
C VAL A 212 31.43 -34.51 3.09
N SER A 213 31.14 -35.83 3.08
CA SER A 213 30.78 -36.56 4.31
C SER A 213 31.88 -36.49 5.37
N GLN A 214 33.15 -36.63 4.97
CA GLN A 214 34.29 -36.49 5.88
C GLN A 214 34.39 -35.07 6.44
N PHE A 215 34.29 -34.04 5.60
CA PHE A 215 34.29 -32.64 6.03
C PHE A 215 33.13 -32.35 7.00
N ASN A 216 31.95 -32.92 6.76
CA ASN A 216 30.78 -32.81 7.63
C ASN A 216 30.97 -33.47 8.99
N ARG A 217 31.77 -34.55 9.06
CA ARG A 217 32.06 -35.26 10.32
C ARG A 217 33.18 -34.61 11.13
N GLU A 218 34.20 -34.05 10.47
CA GLU A 218 35.42 -33.59 11.13
C GLU A 218 35.43 -32.10 11.49
N ARG A 219 34.54 -31.29 10.89
CA ARG A 219 34.52 -29.84 11.05
C ARG A 219 33.21 -29.36 11.67
N ASP A 220 33.26 -28.26 12.42
CA ASP A 220 32.08 -27.64 13.02
C ASP A 220 30.99 -27.35 11.98
N VAL A 221 29.73 -27.63 12.31
CA VAL A 221 28.60 -27.41 11.39
C VAL A 221 28.28 -25.91 11.28
N PRO A 222 28.29 -25.33 10.06
CA PRO A 222 27.98 -23.92 9.83
C PRO A 222 26.46 -23.69 9.75
N TRP A 223 25.78 -23.66 10.89
CA TRP A 223 24.33 -23.43 10.94
C TRP A 223 23.93 -22.08 10.33
N ARG A 224 22.86 -22.07 9.54
CA ARG A 224 22.31 -20.83 9.00
C ARG A 224 21.66 -20.00 10.12
N PRO A 225 21.73 -18.66 10.07
CA PRO A 225 21.19 -17.80 11.14
C PRO A 225 19.71 -18.07 11.42
N GLY A 226 19.35 -18.30 12.69
CA GLY A 226 17.97 -18.52 13.15
C GLY A 226 17.43 -19.95 12.98
N VAL A 227 18.14 -20.86 12.30
CA VAL A 227 17.66 -22.24 12.05
C VAL A 227 17.36 -23.01 13.33
N LEU A 228 18.30 -23.05 14.28
CA LEU A 228 18.17 -23.88 15.47
C LEU A 228 17.00 -23.44 16.37
N ASP A 229 16.80 -22.13 16.49
CA ASP A 229 15.70 -21.55 17.27
C ASP A 229 14.36 -21.91 16.63
N LEU A 230 14.25 -21.73 15.30
CA LEU A 230 13.03 -21.99 14.56
C LEU A 230 12.67 -23.49 14.52
N LEU A 231 13.65 -24.37 14.31
CA LEU A 231 13.45 -25.83 14.39
C LEU A 231 12.93 -26.25 15.76
N THR A 232 13.48 -25.66 16.83
CA THR A 232 13.06 -25.97 18.20
C THR A 232 11.62 -25.54 18.42
N GLU A 233 11.26 -24.32 18.02
CA GLU A 233 9.90 -23.78 18.18
C GLU A 233 8.86 -24.58 17.39
N ILE A 234 9.15 -24.94 16.13
CA ILE A 234 8.25 -25.75 15.28
C ILE A 234 8.04 -27.14 15.89
N ARG A 235 9.11 -27.77 16.41
CA ARG A 235 9.02 -29.07 17.07
C ARG A 235 8.19 -29.00 18.35
N GLU A 236 8.40 -27.97 19.18
CA GLU A 236 7.64 -27.77 20.42
C GLU A 236 6.14 -27.54 20.16
N ALA A 237 5.80 -26.97 19.00
CA ALA A 237 4.42 -26.87 18.52
C ALA A 237 3.85 -28.19 17.98
N GLY A 238 4.65 -29.26 17.90
CA GLY A 238 4.23 -30.58 17.44
C GLY A 238 3.96 -30.66 15.93
N ILE A 239 4.57 -29.77 15.15
CA ILE A 239 4.41 -29.75 13.69
C ILE A 239 5.45 -30.68 13.06
N PRO A 240 5.04 -31.67 12.25
CA PRO A 240 5.96 -32.58 11.58
C PRO A 240 6.93 -31.86 10.65
N MET A 241 8.17 -32.35 10.61
CA MET A 241 9.21 -31.77 9.76
C MET A 241 9.94 -32.84 8.94
N GLY A 242 10.25 -32.50 7.69
CA GLY A 242 11.03 -33.35 6.80
C GLY A 242 12.17 -32.62 6.14
N ILE A 243 13.30 -33.30 5.89
CA ILE A 243 14.35 -32.79 5.00
C ILE A 243 14.07 -33.24 3.57
N VAL A 244 14.27 -32.36 2.59
CA VAL A 244 14.20 -32.63 1.16
C VAL A 244 15.42 -32.03 0.48
N THR A 245 16.41 -32.84 0.13
CA THR A 245 17.69 -32.37 -0.41
C THR A 245 18.14 -33.11 -1.68
N GLY A 246 18.95 -32.43 -2.49
CA GLY A 246 19.69 -33.04 -3.61
C GLY A 246 21.00 -33.72 -3.18
N SER A 247 21.35 -33.67 -1.90
CA SER A 247 22.51 -34.36 -1.30
C SER A 247 22.19 -35.82 -0.98
N ALA A 248 23.22 -36.67 -0.90
CA ALA A 248 23.10 -38.08 -0.52
C ALA A 248 22.98 -38.27 1.00
N HIS A 249 22.43 -39.41 1.46
CA HIS A 249 22.31 -39.74 2.89
C HIS A 249 23.63 -39.61 3.63
N ALA A 250 24.72 -40.10 3.04
CA ALA A 250 26.06 -40.05 3.63
C ALA A 250 26.58 -38.61 3.92
N VAL A 251 26.06 -37.59 3.22
CA VAL A 251 26.40 -36.18 3.44
C VAL A 251 25.55 -35.58 4.56
N VAL A 252 24.29 -35.98 4.65
CA VAL A 252 23.30 -35.44 5.60
C VAL A 252 23.48 -36.03 7.01
N GLU A 253 23.79 -37.33 7.11
CA GLU A 253 23.89 -38.05 8.39
C GLU A 253 24.81 -37.39 9.43
N PRO A 254 26.07 -37.00 9.12
CA PRO A 254 26.96 -36.39 10.12
C PRO A 254 26.43 -35.06 10.67
N VAL A 255 25.71 -34.29 9.86
CA VAL A 255 25.11 -33.02 10.27
C VAL A 255 23.88 -33.27 11.15
N LEU A 256 23.09 -34.30 10.85
CA LEU A 256 21.97 -34.72 11.71
C LEU A 256 22.44 -35.23 13.07
N GLU A 257 23.54 -35.97 13.13
CA GLU A 257 24.18 -36.39 14.38
C GLU A 257 24.56 -35.16 15.23
N ALA A 258 25.27 -34.20 14.63
CA ALA A 258 25.64 -32.94 15.30
C ALA A 258 24.40 -32.09 15.70
N MET A 259 23.33 -32.11 14.91
CA MET A 259 22.06 -31.46 15.26
C MET A 259 21.41 -32.12 16.47
N ALA A 260 21.39 -33.45 16.49
CA ALA A 260 20.78 -34.23 17.55
C ALA A 260 21.48 -34.01 18.90
N GLU A 261 22.80 -33.83 18.91
CA GLU A 261 23.55 -33.45 20.12
C GLU A 261 23.18 -32.06 20.65
N ARG A 262 22.79 -31.14 19.75
CA ARG A 262 22.57 -29.73 20.09
C ARG A 262 21.13 -29.42 20.49
N ILE A 263 20.16 -29.93 19.73
CA ILE A 263 18.72 -29.68 19.94
C ILE A 263 17.87 -30.95 19.95
N GLY A 264 18.45 -32.15 19.75
CA GLY A 264 17.70 -33.40 19.48
C GLY A 264 17.29 -33.51 18.01
N ASN A 265 16.86 -34.69 17.55
CA ASN A 265 16.38 -34.83 16.16
C ASN A 265 14.99 -34.16 16.00
N PRO A 266 14.85 -33.14 15.15
CA PRO A 266 13.55 -32.50 14.91
C PRO A 266 12.79 -33.11 13.73
N PHE A 267 13.41 -33.99 12.92
CA PHE A 267 12.82 -34.45 11.66
C PHE A 267 12.23 -35.85 11.77
N ASP A 268 11.02 -36.01 11.20
CA ASP A 268 10.28 -37.26 11.10
C ASP A 268 10.63 -38.03 9.79
N THR A 269 11.11 -37.32 8.77
CA THR A 269 11.54 -37.91 7.50
C THR A 269 12.74 -37.19 6.91
N VAL A 270 13.55 -37.92 6.14
CA VAL A 270 14.66 -37.38 5.36
C VAL A 270 14.54 -37.96 3.95
N VAL A 271 14.41 -37.09 2.95
CA VAL A 271 14.39 -37.42 1.52
C VAL A 271 15.63 -36.81 0.88
N THR A 272 16.45 -37.68 0.31
CA THR A 272 17.74 -37.36 -0.31
C THR A 272 17.73 -37.70 -1.79
N PHE A 273 18.85 -37.41 -2.46
CA PHE A 273 19.09 -37.90 -3.81
C PHE A 273 18.97 -39.43 -3.94
N ASP A 274 19.32 -40.19 -2.91
CA ASP A 274 19.28 -41.65 -2.94
C ASP A 274 17.85 -42.21 -2.90
N ASP A 275 16.85 -41.38 -2.53
CA ASP A 275 15.44 -41.76 -2.42
C ASP A 275 14.66 -41.57 -3.73
N VAL A 276 15.25 -40.94 -4.74
CA VAL A 276 14.61 -40.60 -6.02
C VAL A 276 15.51 -40.99 -7.21
N ILE A 277 14.92 -41.19 -8.38
CA ILE A 277 15.71 -41.39 -9.61
C ILE A 277 16.13 -40.03 -10.18
N PRO A 278 17.28 -39.93 -10.89
CA PRO A 278 17.81 -38.65 -11.39
C PRO A 278 16.81 -37.81 -12.19
N GLU A 279 15.95 -38.44 -13.00
CA GLU A 279 14.95 -37.76 -13.82
C GLU A 279 13.82 -37.11 -12.99
N THR A 280 13.67 -37.55 -11.74
CA THR A 280 12.69 -37.06 -10.76
C THR A 280 13.34 -36.25 -9.64
N ALA A 281 14.63 -35.95 -9.74
CA ALA A 281 15.32 -35.06 -8.79
C ALA A 281 14.89 -33.60 -9.01
N LYS A 282 15.20 -32.71 -8.04
CA LYS A 282 14.96 -31.26 -8.17
C LYS A 282 15.51 -30.77 -9.53
N PRO A 283 14.73 -30.06 -10.36
CA PRO A 283 13.52 -29.28 -10.04
C PRO A 283 12.18 -30.03 -10.20
N ALA A 284 12.16 -31.34 -10.45
CA ALA A 284 10.93 -32.12 -10.49
C ALA A 284 10.25 -32.13 -9.10
N PRO A 285 8.91 -32.21 -9.01
CA PRO A 285 8.17 -32.08 -7.74
C PRO A 285 8.29 -33.31 -6.83
N ASP A 286 8.72 -34.45 -7.37
CA ASP A 286 8.68 -35.77 -6.75
C ASP A 286 9.34 -35.85 -5.35
N PRO A 287 10.51 -35.22 -5.07
CA PRO A 287 11.12 -35.32 -3.74
C PRO A 287 10.25 -34.70 -2.65
N TYR A 288 9.57 -33.60 -2.95
CA TYR A 288 8.65 -32.92 -2.04
C TYR A 288 7.34 -33.71 -1.86
N LEU A 289 6.83 -34.31 -2.94
CA LEU A 289 5.66 -35.18 -2.88
C LEU A 289 5.95 -36.42 -2.01
N LEU A 290 7.13 -37.03 -2.17
CA LEU A 290 7.57 -38.17 -1.37
C LEU A 290 7.71 -37.80 0.11
N ALA A 291 8.24 -36.62 0.43
CA ALA A 291 8.34 -36.17 1.81
C ALA A 291 6.95 -35.96 2.45
N ALA A 292 6.02 -35.33 1.74
CA ALA A 292 4.64 -35.18 2.20
C ALA A 292 3.93 -36.54 2.38
N GLU A 293 4.16 -37.49 1.47
CA GLU A 293 3.65 -38.87 1.59
C GLU A 293 4.18 -39.57 2.85
N ARG A 294 5.50 -39.52 3.10
CA ARG A 294 6.12 -40.12 4.30
C ARG A 294 5.60 -39.52 5.60
N LEU A 295 5.24 -38.23 5.59
CA LEU A 295 4.64 -37.52 6.72
C LEU A 295 3.11 -37.74 6.84
N GLY A 296 2.46 -38.32 5.81
CA GLY A 296 1.02 -38.52 5.79
C GLY A 296 0.18 -37.24 5.66
N VAL A 297 0.74 -36.19 5.04
CA VAL A 297 0.09 -34.87 4.89
C VAL A 297 -0.11 -34.50 3.43
N SER A 298 -0.98 -33.52 3.17
CA SER A 298 -1.14 -32.96 1.82
C SER A 298 -0.06 -31.92 1.54
N ILE A 299 0.62 -32.05 0.40
CA ILE A 299 1.65 -31.10 -0.04
C ILE A 299 1.14 -29.65 -0.16
N THR A 300 -0.16 -29.45 -0.46
CA THR A 300 -0.73 -28.10 -0.55
C THR A 300 -0.88 -27.41 0.80
N ASP A 301 -0.80 -28.18 1.88
CA ASP A 301 -0.83 -27.72 3.27
C ASP A 301 0.57 -27.68 3.89
N CYS A 302 1.64 -27.92 3.11
CA CYS A 302 3.02 -27.83 3.58
C CYS A 302 3.62 -26.45 3.30
N LEU A 303 4.59 -26.06 4.14
CA LEU A 303 5.53 -24.98 3.87
C LEU A 303 6.90 -25.59 3.53
N ALA A 304 7.46 -25.23 2.38
CA ALA A 304 8.85 -25.52 2.05
C ALA A 304 9.75 -24.32 2.39
N ILE A 305 10.94 -24.57 2.91
CA ILE A 305 11.98 -23.56 3.11
C ILE A 305 13.15 -23.93 2.20
N GLU A 306 13.54 -23.00 1.32
CA GLU A 306 14.46 -23.25 0.20
C GLU A 306 15.38 -22.04 -0.04
N ASP A 307 16.56 -22.26 -0.60
CA ASP A 307 17.51 -21.19 -0.95
C ASP A 307 17.84 -21.15 -2.45
N SER A 308 17.50 -22.20 -3.20
CA SER A 308 17.89 -22.38 -4.60
C SER A 308 16.72 -22.26 -5.59
N PRO A 309 16.94 -21.78 -6.83
CA PRO A 309 15.90 -21.72 -7.85
C PRO A 309 15.32 -23.10 -8.22
N LYS A 310 16.17 -24.14 -8.26
CA LYS A 310 15.76 -25.51 -8.60
C LYS A 310 14.89 -26.10 -7.49
N GLY A 311 15.29 -25.94 -6.23
CA GLY A 311 14.52 -26.42 -5.09
C GLY A 311 13.21 -25.67 -4.87
N ALA A 312 13.23 -24.33 -4.94
CA ALA A 312 12.00 -23.53 -4.90
C ALA A 312 11.02 -23.91 -6.04
N THR A 313 11.54 -24.25 -7.23
CA THR A 313 10.72 -24.73 -8.35
C THR A 313 10.12 -26.10 -8.10
N SER A 314 10.90 -27.03 -7.53
CA SER A 314 10.43 -28.35 -7.11
C SER A 314 9.28 -28.25 -6.10
N ALA A 315 9.48 -27.51 -5.01
CA ALA A 315 8.48 -27.31 -3.96
C ALA A 315 7.19 -26.63 -4.49
N THR A 316 7.35 -25.56 -5.28
CA THR A 316 6.21 -24.83 -5.87
C THR A 316 5.42 -25.73 -6.83
N SER A 317 6.11 -26.50 -7.67
CA SER A 317 5.48 -27.40 -8.64
C SER A 317 4.79 -28.59 -7.96
N ALA A 318 5.29 -29.01 -6.79
CA ALA A 318 4.62 -29.99 -5.93
C ALA A 318 3.35 -29.41 -5.29
N GLY A 319 3.23 -28.08 -5.22
CA GLY A 319 2.07 -27.36 -4.70
C GLY A 319 2.27 -26.80 -3.29
N ALA A 320 3.45 -26.89 -2.70
CA ALA A 320 3.74 -26.28 -1.40
C ALA A 320 3.84 -24.76 -1.51
N ALA A 321 3.51 -24.06 -0.41
CA ALA A 321 3.97 -22.69 -0.25
C ALA A 321 5.48 -22.69 0.03
N VAL A 322 6.21 -21.69 -0.43
CA VAL A 322 7.68 -21.65 -0.33
C VAL A 322 8.14 -20.36 0.33
N LEU A 323 8.88 -20.49 1.43
CA LEU A 323 9.68 -19.43 2.02
C LEU A 323 11.10 -19.54 1.50
N THR A 324 11.53 -18.60 0.67
CA THR A 324 12.89 -18.62 0.12
C THR A 324 13.83 -17.78 0.97
N VAL A 325 15.03 -18.27 1.24
CA VAL A 325 16.14 -17.53 1.87
C VAL A 325 17.24 -17.21 0.85
N THR A 326 18.20 -16.36 1.20
CA THR A 326 19.29 -16.00 0.28
C THR A 326 20.31 -17.13 0.16
N GLY A 327 20.23 -17.90 -0.92
CA GLY A 327 21.27 -18.82 -1.36
C GLY A 327 22.31 -18.15 -2.28
N LEU A 328 23.17 -18.97 -2.87
CA LEU A 328 24.17 -18.50 -3.85
C LEU A 328 23.53 -18.04 -5.16
N ALA A 329 22.46 -18.71 -5.59
CA ALA A 329 21.66 -18.32 -6.74
C ALA A 329 20.39 -17.58 -6.29
N LYS A 330 20.11 -16.42 -6.91
CA LYS A 330 18.92 -15.62 -6.60
C LYS A 330 17.65 -16.36 -7.04
N VAL A 331 16.80 -16.72 -6.07
CA VAL A 331 15.46 -17.25 -6.37
C VAL A 331 14.56 -16.12 -6.88
N GLY A 332 14.01 -16.30 -8.07
CA GLY A 332 13.03 -15.38 -8.64
C GLY A 332 11.64 -15.52 -8.00
N PRO A 333 10.76 -14.52 -8.21
CA PRO A 333 9.38 -14.62 -7.77
C PRO A 333 8.66 -15.81 -8.42
N GLY A 334 7.55 -16.22 -7.83
CA GLY A 334 6.74 -17.31 -8.34
C GLY A 334 5.46 -17.51 -7.54
N PRO A 335 4.60 -18.42 -7.99
CA PRO A 335 3.36 -18.74 -7.28
C PRO A 335 3.64 -19.28 -5.89
N ARG A 336 2.88 -18.81 -4.89
CA ARG A 336 3.00 -19.20 -3.49
C ARG A 336 4.42 -19.04 -2.90
N ARG A 337 5.21 -18.06 -3.39
CA ARG A 337 6.56 -17.77 -2.88
C ARG A 337 6.62 -16.48 -2.07
N VAL A 338 7.35 -16.53 -0.96
CA VAL A 338 7.70 -15.36 -0.14
C VAL A 338 9.20 -15.35 0.10
N HIS A 339 9.82 -14.17 0.02
CA HIS A 339 11.28 -14.03 0.08
C HIS A 339 11.74 -13.41 1.40
N ARG A 340 12.83 -13.94 1.96
CA ARG A 340 13.54 -13.40 3.13
C ARG A 340 15.06 -13.42 2.88
N PRO A 341 15.82 -12.53 3.54
CA PRO A 341 17.28 -12.62 3.52
C PRO A 341 17.77 -13.92 4.17
N ASP A 342 17.29 -14.20 5.39
CA ASP A 342 17.60 -15.37 6.20
C ASP A 342 16.45 -15.66 7.18
N LEU A 343 16.67 -16.63 8.09
CA LEU A 343 15.70 -17.06 9.10
C LEU A 343 15.87 -16.35 10.45
N SER A 344 16.74 -15.34 10.53
CA SER A 344 16.98 -14.62 11.78
C SER A 344 15.72 -13.88 12.24
N GLY A 345 15.45 -13.98 13.55
CA GLY A 345 14.32 -13.32 14.20
C GLY A 345 12.94 -13.80 13.74
N LEU A 346 12.83 -14.97 13.10
CA LEU A 346 11.54 -15.61 12.81
C LEU A 346 11.06 -16.41 14.02
N SER A 347 9.84 -16.11 14.46
CA SER A 347 9.04 -17.03 15.29
C SER A 347 8.17 -17.93 14.42
N LEU A 348 7.58 -18.97 15.01
CA LEU A 348 6.55 -19.79 14.36
C LEU A 348 5.36 -18.93 13.89
N ALA A 349 4.96 -17.93 14.68
CA ALA A 349 3.87 -17.02 14.32
C ALA A 349 4.20 -16.18 13.06
N ASP A 350 5.46 -15.77 12.90
CA ASP A 350 5.91 -15.08 11.69
C ASP A 350 5.87 -16.02 10.49
N VAL A 351 6.30 -17.27 10.66
CA VAL A 351 6.28 -18.29 9.59
C VAL A 351 4.86 -18.60 9.13
N VAL A 352 3.90 -18.72 10.07
CA VAL A 352 2.47 -18.88 9.75
C VAL A 352 1.93 -17.66 8.98
N SER A 353 2.34 -16.45 9.38
CA SER A 353 1.92 -15.22 8.68
C SER A 353 2.45 -15.18 7.25
N LEU A 354 3.70 -15.59 7.02
CA LEU A 354 4.30 -15.68 5.69
C LEU A 354 3.63 -16.78 4.85
N TRP A 355 3.26 -17.89 5.46
CA TRP A 355 2.49 -18.95 4.81
C TRP A 355 1.12 -18.46 4.34
N HIS A 356 0.39 -17.72 5.19
CA HIS A 356 -0.88 -17.11 4.79
C HIS A 356 -0.72 -16.12 3.63
N LEU A 357 0.36 -15.34 3.60
CA LEU A 357 0.62 -14.39 2.50
C LEU A 357 0.77 -15.11 1.14
N ALA A 358 1.36 -16.31 1.13
CA ALA A 358 1.48 -17.13 -0.07
C ALA A 358 0.12 -17.66 -0.58
N ASP A 359 -0.88 -17.75 0.31
CA ASP A 359 -2.21 -18.32 0.07
C ASP A 359 -3.33 -17.28 0.06
N GLU A 360 -3.01 -16.00 0.24
CA GLU A 360 -4.03 -14.96 0.35
C GLU A 360 -4.83 -14.87 -0.96
N PRO A 361 -6.16 -15.07 -0.91
CA PRO A 361 -6.98 -14.92 -2.09
C PRO A 361 -6.91 -13.48 -2.56
N ALA A 362 -6.68 -13.26 -3.86
CA ALA A 362 -6.71 -11.91 -4.39
C ALA A 362 -8.07 -11.25 -4.09
N ALA A 363 -8.00 -10.13 -3.40
CA ALA A 363 -9.15 -9.30 -3.12
C ALA A 363 -9.52 -8.53 -4.40
N PRO A 364 -10.82 -8.29 -4.66
CA PRO A 364 -11.23 -7.43 -5.75
C PRO A 364 -10.49 -6.08 -5.70
N VAL A 365 -10.08 -5.56 -6.85
CA VAL A 365 -9.44 -4.22 -6.94
C VAL A 365 -10.36 -3.12 -6.39
N ALA A 366 -11.68 -3.36 -6.42
CA ALA A 366 -12.69 -2.56 -5.73
C ALA A 366 -12.37 -2.33 -4.23
N ASN A 367 -11.79 -3.33 -3.57
CA ASN A 367 -11.50 -3.37 -2.14
C ASN A 367 -10.01 -3.10 -1.83
N GLY A 368 -9.27 -2.45 -2.73
CA GLY A 368 -7.87 -2.09 -2.53
C GLY A 368 -6.84 -3.08 -3.06
N GLY A 369 -7.27 -4.23 -3.63
CA GLY A 369 -6.39 -5.14 -4.38
C GLY A 369 -5.29 -5.81 -3.55
N GLY A 370 -5.66 -6.49 -2.47
CA GLY A 370 -4.78 -7.35 -1.66
C GLY A 370 -4.63 -8.77 -2.22
N GLY A 371 -3.79 -9.60 -1.59
CA GLY A 371 -3.53 -10.99 -1.96
C GLY A 371 -2.70 -11.21 -3.23
N VAL A 372 -2.62 -12.46 -3.68
CA VAL A 372 -1.78 -12.89 -4.82
C VAL A 372 -2.20 -12.26 -6.15
N LEU A 373 -1.26 -12.08 -7.08
CA LEU A 373 -1.52 -11.59 -8.43
C LEU A 373 -2.27 -12.64 -9.27
N ARG A 374 -3.22 -12.22 -10.11
CA ARG A 374 -4.00 -13.13 -10.98
C ARG A 374 -3.88 -12.81 -12.46
N ALA A 375 -4.12 -13.84 -13.26
CA ALA A 375 -4.44 -13.65 -14.67
C ALA A 375 -5.61 -12.66 -14.84
N GLY A 376 -5.52 -11.81 -15.86
CA GLY A 376 -6.48 -10.72 -16.13
C GLY A 376 -6.22 -9.45 -15.34
N GLU A 377 -5.42 -9.49 -14.26
CA GLU A 377 -5.10 -8.28 -13.49
C GLU A 377 -4.09 -7.40 -14.22
N ARG A 378 -4.26 -6.09 -14.06
CA ARG A 378 -3.28 -5.09 -14.52
C ARG A 378 -2.25 -4.83 -13.43
N ILE A 379 -0.98 -4.91 -13.79
CA ILE A 379 0.14 -4.54 -12.92
C ILE A 379 1.03 -3.48 -13.59
N THR A 380 1.89 -2.86 -12.80
CA THR A 380 2.95 -1.97 -13.22
C THR A 380 4.30 -2.62 -12.92
N LEU A 381 5.14 -2.73 -13.95
CA LEU A 381 6.55 -3.09 -13.84
C LEU A 381 7.39 -1.82 -13.89
N THR A 382 8.20 -1.58 -12.86
CA THR A 382 9.08 -0.40 -12.76
C THR A 382 10.53 -0.80 -12.89
N ASP A 383 11.25 -0.24 -13.86
CA ASP A 383 12.68 -0.51 -14.07
C ASP A 383 13.58 0.30 -13.11
N PRO A 384 14.90 0.05 -13.05
CA PRO A 384 15.82 0.79 -12.16
C PRO A 384 15.99 2.28 -12.49
N LYS A 385 15.50 2.70 -13.67
CA LYS A 385 15.47 4.12 -14.08
C LYS A 385 14.15 4.79 -13.72
N GLY A 386 13.25 4.08 -13.03
CA GLY A 386 11.92 4.56 -12.65
C GLY A 386 10.90 4.54 -13.80
N ARG A 387 11.20 3.91 -14.93
CA ARG A 387 10.26 3.80 -16.05
C ARG A 387 9.20 2.76 -15.71
N LYS A 388 7.94 3.16 -15.88
CA LYS A 388 6.77 2.33 -15.57
C LYS A 388 6.19 1.72 -16.84
N HIS A 389 5.93 0.42 -16.80
CA HIS A 389 5.30 -0.34 -17.87
C HIS A 389 4.02 -0.99 -17.34
N SER A 390 2.87 -0.64 -17.92
CA SER A 390 1.60 -1.27 -17.54
C SER A 390 1.33 -2.49 -18.42
N ILE A 391 1.10 -3.64 -17.79
CA ILE A 391 0.77 -4.89 -18.48
C ILE A 391 -0.45 -5.54 -17.84
N VAL A 392 -1.14 -6.39 -18.62
CA VAL A 392 -2.20 -7.27 -18.12
C VAL A 392 -1.63 -8.68 -18.05
N LEU A 393 -1.69 -9.29 -16.87
CA LEU A 393 -1.19 -10.65 -16.65
C LEU A 393 -2.03 -11.65 -17.43
N GLN A 394 -1.37 -12.60 -18.07
CA GLN A 394 -2.00 -13.63 -18.91
C GLN A 394 -1.18 -14.91 -18.77
N PRO A 395 -1.80 -16.09 -18.55
CA PRO A 395 -1.09 -17.36 -18.51
C PRO A 395 -0.30 -17.58 -19.81
N GLY A 396 0.97 -17.96 -19.69
CA GLY A 396 1.90 -18.10 -20.82
C GLY A 396 2.28 -16.78 -21.51
N GLY A 397 1.81 -15.65 -20.99
CA GLY A 397 2.13 -14.32 -21.53
C GLY A 397 3.58 -13.91 -21.22
N ILE A 398 4.13 -13.10 -22.12
CA ILE A 398 5.52 -12.64 -22.04
C ILE A 398 5.57 -11.13 -22.24
N PHE A 399 6.19 -10.43 -21.29
CA PHE A 399 6.50 -9.01 -21.42
C PHE A 399 7.91 -8.84 -21.98
N HIS A 400 8.01 -8.27 -23.19
CA HIS A 400 9.29 -8.04 -23.87
C HIS A 400 9.88 -6.66 -23.53
N THR A 401 11.18 -6.63 -23.31
CA THR A 401 11.95 -5.42 -23.02
C THR A 401 13.20 -5.38 -23.90
N THR A 402 13.92 -4.25 -23.89
CA THR A 402 15.21 -4.15 -24.58
C THR A 402 16.29 -5.07 -24.00
N LYS A 403 16.11 -5.58 -22.77
CA LYS A 403 17.06 -6.47 -22.07
C LYS A 403 16.42 -7.82 -21.75
N GLY A 404 15.78 -8.43 -22.75
CA GLY A 404 15.13 -9.73 -22.60
C GLY A 404 13.68 -9.63 -22.16
N ALA A 405 13.15 -10.70 -21.58
CA ALA A 405 11.73 -10.85 -21.32
C ALA A 405 11.44 -11.27 -19.87
N VAL A 406 10.23 -10.95 -19.41
CA VAL A 406 9.65 -11.40 -18.14
C VAL A 406 8.44 -12.26 -18.46
N ARG A 407 8.35 -13.47 -17.91
CA ARG A 407 7.17 -14.32 -18.07
C ARG A 407 6.11 -13.91 -17.06
N HIS A 408 4.85 -13.87 -17.48
CA HIS A 408 3.74 -13.54 -16.59
C HIS A 408 3.53 -14.63 -15.52
N ASP A 409 3.82 -15.88 -15.87
CA ASP A 409 3.70 -17.03 -14.95
C ASP A 409 4.63 -16.91 -13.73
N ASP A 410 5.72 -16.15 -13.83
CA ASP A 410 6.65 -15.89 -12.71
C ASP A 410 6.05 -14.92 -11.67
N LEU A 411 4.93 -14.27 -12.00
CA LEU A 411 4.23 -13.31 -11.14
C LEU A 411 2.85 -13.81 -10.70
N ILE A 412 2.14 -14.54 -11.58
CA ILE A 412 0.81 -15.06 -11.30
C ILE A 412 0.86 -16.04 -10.12
N GLY A 413 -0.05 -15.87 -9.16
CA GLY A 413 -0.13 -16.66 -7.94
C GLY A 413 0.88 -16.26 -6.87
N GLY A 414 1.77 -15.31 -7.15
CA GLY A 414 2.71 -14.73 -6.19
C GLY A 414 2.21 -13.40 -5.61
N PRO A 415 2.86 -12.87 -4.56
CA PRO A 415 2.52 -11.56 -4.01
C PRO A 415 2.92 -10.40 -4.95
N GLN A 416 2.33 -9.23 -4.74
CA GLN A 416 2.86 -7.97 -5.31
C GLN A 416 4.01 -7.42 -4.45
N GLY A 417 4.76 -6.44 -4.96
CA GLY A 417 5.93 -5.88 -4.25
C GLY A 417 7.20 -6.70 -4.42
N VAL A 418 7.22 -7.57 -5.44
CA VAL A 418 8.36 -8.44 -5.75
C VAL A 418 9.21 -7.86 -6.88
N VAL A 419 10.49 -8.22 -6.87
CA VAL A 419 11.42 -7.92 -7.97
C VAL A 419 11.51 -9.13 -8.89
N VAL A 420 11.16 -8.96 -10.16
CA VAL A 420 11.34 -9.96 -11.21
C VAL A 420 12.51 -9.55 -12.10
N THR A 421 13.42 -10.49 -12.37
CA THR A 421 14.60 -10.26 -13.20
C THR A 421 14.31 -10.79 -14.61
N SER A 422 14.50 -9.96 -15.63
CA SER A 422 14.39 -10.41 -17.02
C SER A 422 15.52 -11.39 -17.37
N VAL A 423 15.33 -12.20 -18.41
CA VAL A 423 16.38 -13.10 -18.94
C VAL A 423 17.69 -12.38 -19.25
N GLY A 424 17.65 -11.09 -19.62
CA GLY A 424 18.83 -10.26 -19.87
C GLY A 424 19.37 -9.51 -18.64
N GLY A 425 18.98 -9.92 -17.43
CA GLY A 425 19.50 -9.41 -16.16
C GLY A 425 18.97 -8.03 -15.73
N LEU A 426 17.81 -7.60 -16.23
CA LEU A 426 17.20 -6.33 -15.82
C LEU A 426 16.09 -6.57 -14.79
N ASP A 427 16.23 -5.95 -13.63
CA ASP A 427 15.25 -6.04 -12.55
C ASP A 427 14.04 -5.12 -12.77
N PHE A 428 12.86 -5.62 -12.44
CA PHE A 428 11.61 -4.88 -12.45
C PHE A 428 10.85 -5.07 -11.13
N LEU A 429 10.45 -3.97 -10.50
CA LEU A 429 9.52 -4.01 -9.36
C LEU A 429 8.09 -4.16 -9.88
N ALA A 430 7.40 -5.23 -9.47
CA ALA A 430 6.02 -5.53 -9.85
C ALA A 430 5.02 -5.10 -8.76
N MET A 431 4.11 -4.20 -9.10
CA MET A 431 3.08 -3.66 -8.18
C MET A 431 1.73 -3.55 -8.87
N ARG A 432 0.61 -3.71 -8.15
CA ARG A 432 -0.68 -3.24 -8.67
C ARG A 432 -0.64 -1.71 -8.77
N PRO A 433 -1.14 -1.10 -9.87
CA PRO A 433 -1.21 0.34 -9.97
C PRO A 433 -2.18 0.88 -8.91
N ILE A 434 -1.74 1.88 -8.14
CA ILE A 434 -2.69 2.65 -7.33
C ILE A 434 -3.61 3.45 -8.25
N LEU A 435 -4.76 3.90 -7.74
CA LEU A 435 -5.78 4.55 -8.57
C LEU A 435 -5.23 5.75 -9.35
N SER A 436 -4.40 6.58 -8.72
CA SER A 436 -3.79 7.74 -9.40
C SER A 436 -2.87 7.36 -10.56
N GLU A 437 -2.19 6.21 -10.47
CA GLU A 437 -1.34 5.68 -11.54
C GLU A 437 -2.18 5.06 -12.66
N PHE A 438 -3.24 4.34 -12.30
CA PHE A 438 -4.18 3.78 -13.28
C PHE A 438 -4.81 4.88 -14.12
N THR A 439 -5.38 5.91 -13.47
CA THR A 439 -6.10 6.99 -14.16
C THR A 439 -5.26 7.69 -15.23
N VAL A 440 -3.95 7.87 -15.01
CA VAL A 440 -3.07 8.54 -15.98
C VAL A 440 -2.48 7.62 -17.05
N SER A 441 -2.52 6.29 -16.84
CA SER A 441 -1.94 5.29 -17.74
C SER A 441 -2.99 4.51 -18.56
N MET A 442 -4.27 4.63 -18.21
CA MET A 442 -5.35 3.98 -18.95
C MET A 442 -5.47 4.51 -20.40
N PRO A 443 -5.94 3.68 -21.34
CA PRO A 443 -6.26 4.14 -22.70
C PRO A 443 -7.24 5.32 -22.67
N ARG A 444 -6.94 6.37 -23.44
CA ARG A 444 -7.74 7.60 -23.47
C ARG A 444 -8.00 8.08 -24.90
N GLU A 445 -9.26 8.36 -25.17
CA GLU A 445 -9.73 9.03 -26.40
C GLU A 445 -10.25 10.46 -26.07
N ALA A 446 -10.39 10.77 -24.79
CA ALA A 446 -10.82 12.07 -24.27
C ALA A 446 -9.79 12.61 -23.26
N ALA A 447 -9.82 13.92 -23.03
CA ALA A 447 -9.15 14.48 -21.86
C ALA A 447 -9.80 13.90 -20.58
N ILE A 448 -8.97 13.58 -19.59
CA ILE A 448 -9.41 13.02 -18.32
C ILE A 448 -9.34 14.07 -17.23
N ILE A 449 -10.20 13.93 -16.22
CA ILE A 449 -9.99 14.57 -14.93
C ILE A 449 -8.75 13.94 -14.28
N TYR A 450 -7.77 14.79 -13.93
CA TYR A 450 -6.54 14.33 -13.31
C TYR A 450 -6.75 13.94 -11.84
N PRO A 451 -5.88 13.11 -11.25
CA PRO A 451 -6.05 12.64 -9.87
C PRO A 451 -6.23 13.76 -8.82
N LYS A 452 -5.58 14.92 -9.00
CA LYS A 452 -5.70 16.05 -8.08
C LYS A 452 -7.12 16.65 -8.09
N GLU A 453 -7.75 16.78 -9.26
CA GLU A 453 -9.15 17.19 -9.40
C GLU A 453 -10.09 16.11 -8.88
N ALA A 454 -9.87 14.84 -9.25
CA ALA A 454 -10.73 13.75 -8.81
C ALA A 454 -10.78 13.64 -7.28
N ALA A 455 -9.65 13.82 -6.60
CA ALA A 455 -9.57 13.88 -5.14
C ALA A 455 -10.37 15.07 -4.58
N GLN A 456 -10.25 16.26 -5.18
CA GLN A 456 -11.00 17.44 -4.75
C GLN A 456 -12.50 17.32 -5.01
N ILE A 457 -12.90 16.79 -6.17
CA ILE A 457 -14.32 16.53 -6.49
C ILE A 457 -14.90 15.57 -5.47
N THR A 458 -14.22 14.45 -5.19
CA THR A 458 -14.69 13.46 -4.21
C THR A 458 -14.90 14.08 -2.83
N MET A 459 -13.97 14.94 -2.39
CA MET A 459 -14.02 15.61 -1.09
C MET A 459 -15.04 16.76 -1.05
N TRP A 460 -14.97 17.70 -1.97
CA TRP A 460 -15.76 18.94 -1.94
C TRP A 460 -17.17 18.78 -2.48
N ALA A 461 -17.39 17.83 -3.39
CA ALA A 461 -18.74 17.39 -3.70
C ALA A 461 -19.29 16.47 -2.61
N ASP A 462 -18.52 16.10 -1.57
CA ASP A 462 -18.96 15.26 -0.47
C ASP A 462 -19.58 13.95 -0.99
N ILE A 463 -18.81 13.19 -1.77
CA ILE A 463 -19.22 11.89 -2.28
C ILE A 463 -19.07 10.87 -1.15
N PHE A 464 -20.18 10.27 -0.72
CA PHE A 464 -20.23 9.40 0.45
C PHE A 464 -20.72 7.97 0.11
N PRO A 465 -20.41 6.96 0.94
CA PRO A 465 -20.91 5.60 0.75
C PRO A 465 -22.44 5.54 0.73
N GLY A 466 -23.03 4.96 -0.31
CA GLY A 466 -24.47 4.90 -0.52
C GLY A 466 -25.06 6.08 -1.30
N ALA A 467 -24.27 7.08 -1.69
CA ALA A 467 -24.76 8.21 -2.45
C ALA A 467 -25.27 7.81 -3.85
N ARG A 468 -26.33 8.49 -4.30
CA ARG A 468 -26.77 8.50 -5.71
C ARG A 468 -26.12 9.69 -6.40
N VAL A 469 -25.15 9.42 -7.24
CA VAL A 469 -24.33 10.42 -7.92
C VAL A 469 -24.72 10.44 -9.39
N LEU A 470 -24.92 11.63 -9.93
CA LEU A 470 -25.01 11.85 -11.37
C LEU A 470 -23.67 12.37 -11.88
N GLU A 471 -23.19 11.81 -12.98
CA GLU A 471 -22.05 12.31 -13.73
C GLU A 471 -22.47 12.53 -15.19
N ALA A 472 -22.01 13.61 -15.81
CA ALA A 472 -22.18 13.78 -17.25
C ALA A 472 -20.93 14.36 -17.90
N GLY A 473 -20.55 13.75 -19.03
CA GLY A 473 -19.21 13.87 -19.60
C GLY A 473 -18.28 12.80 -19.02
N VAL A 474 -18.55 11.55 -19.35
CA VAL A 474 -17.84 10.38 -18.81
C VAL A 474 -16.44 10.29 -19.40
N GLY A 475 -16.29 10.67 -20.68
CA GLY A 475 -15.01 10.66 -21.38
C GLY A 475 -14.40 9.26 -21.37
N SER A 476 -13.20 9.11 -20.79
CA SER A 476 -12.51 7.81 -20.68
C SER A 476 -12.76 7.10 -19.34
N GLY A 477 -13.70 7.57 -18.50
CA GLY A 477 -14.04 6.96 -17.21
C GLY A 477 -13.11 7.31 -16.05
N GLY A 478 -12.26 8.34 -16.22
CA GLY A 478 -11.23 8.71 -15.25
C GLY A 478 -11.78 9.21 -13.92
N LEU A 479 -12.93 9.89 -13.94
CA LEU A 479 -13.67 10.30 -12.75
C LEU A 479 -14.70 9.24 -12.31
N SER A 480 -15.30 8.50 -13.23
CA SER A 480 -16.27 7.44 -12.90
C SER A 480 -15.67 6.39 -11.95
N ILE A 481 -14.41 6.00 -12.14
CA ILE A 481 -13.74 5.02 -11.27
C ILE A 481 -13.65 5.48 -9.80
N PRO A 482 -13.07 6.66 -9.46
CA PRO A 482 -13.06 7.14 -8.08
C PRO A 482 -14.46 7.37 -7.50
N LEU A 483 -15.44 7.81 -8.31
CA LEU A 483 -16.82 7.95 -7.86
C LEU A 483 -17.42 6.60 -7.45
N LEU A 484 -17.29 5.57 -8.29
CA LEU A 484 -17.76 4.21 -7.99
C LEU A 484 -17.11 3.65 -6.72
N ARG A 485 -15.83 3.92 -6.50
CA ARG A 485 -15.13 3.52 -5.29
C ARG A 485 -15.68 4.24 -4.05
N ALA A 486 -15.92 5.54 -4.14
CA ALA A 486 -16.38 6.36 -3.02
C ALA A 486 -17.83 6.03 -2.60
N ILE A 487 -18.71 5.75 -3.55
CA ILE A 487 -20.11 5.41 -3.25
C ILE A 487 -20.28 3.97 -2.73
N GLY A 488 -19.33 3.08 -3.02
CA GLY A 488 -19.36 1.68 -2.61
C GLY A 488 -20.54 0.89 -3.17
N THR A 489 -20.77 -0.31 -2.64
CA THR A 489 -21.75 -1.27 -3.18
C THR A 489 -23.21 -0.91 -2.92
N LYS A 490 -23.48 0.07 -2.06
CA LYS A 490 -24.83 0.54 -1.73
C LYS A 490 -25.24 1.82 -2.46
N GLY A 491 -24.32 2.44 -3.20
CA GLY A 491 -24.58 3.65 -3.95
C GLY A 491 -25.01 3.38 -5.37
N CYS A 492 -25.21 4.44 -6.14
CA CYS A 492 -25.45 4.36 -7.58
C CYS A 492 -24.79 5.54 -8.30
N LEU A 493 -24.13 5.27 -9.43
CA LEU A 493 -23.57 6.27 -10.33
C LEU A 493 -24.35 6.26 -11.65
N HIS A 494 -25.12 7.31 -11.91
CA HIS A 494 -25.78 7.54 -13.19
C HIS A 494 -24.87 8.39 -14.09
N SER A 495 -24.27 7.76 -15.08
CA SER A 495 -23.31 8.38 -15.99
C SER A 495 -23.93 8.64 -17.36
N TYR A 496 -23.83 9.87 -17.85
CA TYR A 496 -24.35 10.30 -19.15
C TYR A 496 -23.23 10.68 -20.11
N GLU A 497 -23.12 9.98 -21.23
CA GLU A 497 -22.15 10.25 -22.30
C GLU A 497 -22.87 10.35 -23.64
N ARG A 498 -22.63 11.40 -24.41
CA ARG A 498 -23.33 11.61 -25.69
C ARG A 498 -22.77 10.76 -26.81
N ARG A 499 -21.50 10.38 -26.72
CA ARG A 499 -20.73 9.79 -27.83
C ARG A 499 -20.46 8.33 -27.52
N GLN A 500 -21.01 7.44 -28.34
CA GLN A 500 -20.90 5.98 -28.16
C GLN A 500 -19.45 5.53 -27.99
N GLU A 501 -18.53 6.07 -28.80
CA GLU A 501 -17.11 5.74 -28.74
C GLU A 501 -16.46 6.04 -27.36
N PHE A 502 -16.86 7.12 -26.70
CA PHE A 502 -16.36 7.44 -25.35
C PHE A 502 -17.01 6.56 -24.30
N ALA A 503 -18.31 6.28 -24.43
CA ALA A 503 -19.00 5.35 -23.53
C ALA A 503 -18.35 3.95 -23.58
N ASP A 504 -17.93 3.48 -24.76
CA ASP A 504 -17.29 2.19 -24.92
C ASP A 504 -15.87 2.17 -24.32
N VAL A 505 -15.10 3.25 -24.46
CA VAL A 505 -13.79 3.40 -23.81
C VAL A 505 -13.93 3.44 -22.29
N ALA A 506 -14.85 4.24 -21.77
CA ALA A 506 -15.13 4.31 -20.34
C ALA A 506 -15.53 2.94 -19.79
N ARG A 507 -16.40 2.20 -20.49
CA ARG A 507 -16.83 0.85 -20.09
C ARG A 507 -15.63 -0.10 -19.99
N LYS A 508 -14.77 -0.14 -21.00
CA LYS A 508 -13.55 -0.97 -21.00
C LYS A 508 -12.59 -0.60 -19.88
N ASN A 509 -12.42 0.70 -19.59
CA ASN A 509 -11.52 1.15 -18.52
C ASN A 509 -12.06 0.82 -17.14
N VAL A 510 -13.36 1.03 -16.90
CA VAL A 510 -14.02 0.65 -15.64
C VAL A 510 -13.96 -0.87 -15.44
N GLU A 511 -14.32 -1.65 -16.46
CA GLU A 511 -14.23 -3.11 -16.42
C GLU A 511 -12.79 -3.59 -16.19
N SER A 512 -11.81 -3.01 -16.89
CA SER A 512 -10.40 -3.34 -16.69
C SER A 512 -9.88 -3.00 -15.30
N PHE A 513 -10.44 -1.99 -14.63
CA PHE A 513 -10.04 -1.62 -13.28
C PHE A 513 -10.68 -2.51 -12.22
N TYR A 514 -11.99 -2.76 -12.33
CA TYR A 514 -12.75 -3.51 -11.34
C TYR A 514 -12.72 -5.03 -11.56
N GLY A 515 -12.34 -5.48 -12.77
CA GLY A 515 -12.43 -6.88 -13.22
C GLY A 515 -13.82 -7.26 -13.76
N GLU A 516 -14.81 -6.40 -13.54
CA GLU A 516 -16.19 -6.52 -14.00
C GLU A 516 -16.81 -5.12 -14.12
N ILE A 517 -17.99 -5.03 -14.73
CA ILE A 517 -18.77 -3.79 -14.74
C ILE A 517 -19.55 -3.72 -13.41
N PRO A 518 -19.28 -2.73 -12.54
CA PRO A 518 -19.99 -2.63 -11.26
C PRO A 518 -21.50 -2.49 -11.46
N SER A 519 -22.30 -3.27 -10.73
CA SER A 519 -23.77 -3.18 -10.78
C SER A 519 -24.32 -1.85 -10.28
N THR A 520 -23.51 -1.09 -9.54
CA THR A 520 -23.81 0.27 -9.08
C THR A 520 -23.62 1.33 -10.17
N TRP A 521 -23.14 0.96 -11.36
CA TRP A 521 -22.90 1.89 -12.46
C TRP A 521 -23.96 1.77 -13.57
N ASP A 522 -24.66 2.88 -13.84
CA ASP A 522 -25.64 3.02 -14.91
C ASP A 522 -25.13 4.01 -15.96
N LEU A 523 -24.45 3.49 -17.00
CA LEU A 523 -23.93 4.28 -18.12
C LEU A 523 -24.93 4.35 -19.27
N LYS A 524 -25.40 5.57 -19.58
CA LYS A 524 -26.34 5.85 -20.67
C LYS A 524 -25.69 6.64 -21.80
N VAL A 525 -25.80 6.11 -23.02
CA VAL A 525 -25.40 6.82 -24.23
C VAL A 525 -26.51 7.79 -24.64
N SER A 526 -26.52 8.97 -24.05
CA SER A 526 -27.58 9.97 -24.25
C SER A 526 -27.12 11.37 -23.84
N ASP A 527 -27.82 12.39 -24.35
CA ASP A 527 -27.68 13.75 -23.84
C ASP A 527 -28.37 13.87 -22.47
N LEU A 528 -27.66 14.42 -21.48
CA LEU A 528 -28.14 14.54 -20.10
C LEU A 528 -29.50 15.24 -20.02
N VAL A 529 -29.69 16.35 -20.74
CA VAL A 529 -30.92 17.15 -20.65
C VAL A 529 -32.13 16.35 -21.10
N SER A 530 -31.97 15.52 -22.14
CA SER A 530 -33.04 14.68 -22.68
C SER A 530 -33.19 13.30 -21.99
N GLY A 531 -32.10 12.76 -21.45
CA GLY A 531 -32.04 11.39 -20.92
C GLY A 531 -32.11 11.26 -19.40
N ILE A 532 -32.13 12.37 -18.65
CA ILE A 532 -32.16 12.33 -17.18
C ILE A 532 -33.39 11.54 -16.67
N SER A 533 -33.19 10.68 -15.66
CA SER A 533 -34.31 10.03 -14.98
C SER A 533 -35.01 11.02 -14.04
N SER A 534 -36.21 10.68 -13.57
CA SER A 534 -36.90 11.46 -12.52
C SER A 534 -36.46 11.07 -11.10
N GLU A 535 -35.52 10.14 -10.97
CA GLU A 535 -35.06 9.63 -9.68
C GLU A 535 -34.25 10.72 -8.94
N PRO A 536 -34.52 10.96 -7.65
CA PRO A 536 -33.75 11.93 -6.90
C PRO A 536 -32.29 11.51 -6.77
N ILE A 537 -31.38 12.47 -6.88
CA ILE A 537 -29.93 12.27 -6.72
C ILE A 537 -29.39 13.11 -5.57
N ASP A 538 -28.29 12.67 -4.97
CA ASP A 538 -27.66 13.33 -3.83
C ASP A 538 -26.57 14.31 -4.28
N ARG A 539 -25.84 13.96 -5.36
CA ARG A 539 -24.69 14.70 -5.91
C ARG A 539 -24.74 14.72 -7.43
N ALA A 540 -24.26 15.80 -8.05
CA ALA A 540 -24.13 15.92 -9.50
C ALA A 540 -22.77 16.49 -9.89
N ILE A 541 -22.06 15.82 -10.80
CA ILE A 541 -20.78 16.24 -11.35
C ILE A 541 -20.90 16.44 -12.86
N LEU A 542 -20.53 17.63 -13.35
CA LEU A 542 -20.61 17.96 -14.77
C LEU A 542 -19.22 18.30 -15.31
N ASP A 543 -18.69 17.47 -16.21
CA ASP A 543 -17.45 17.69 -16.95
C ASP A 543 -17.76 17.77 -18.45
N MET A 544 -18.19 18.95 -18.89
CA MET A 544 -18.61 19.13 -20.27
C MET A 544 -18.39 20.57 -20.74
N LEU A 545 -18.54 20.80 -22.05
CA LEU A 545 -18.32 22.12 -22.64
C LEU A 545 -19.35 23.16 -22.18
N ALA A 546 -20.59 22.76 -21.93
CA ALA A 546 -21.72 23.65 -21.65
C ALA A 546 -22.57 23.22 -20.43
N PRO A 547 -21.99 23.12 -19.22
CA PRO A 547 -22.70 22.64 -18.03
C PRO A 547 -23.83 23.56 -17.59
N TRP A 548 -23.82 24.85 -18.00
CA TRP A 548 -24.91 25.80 -17.75
C TRP A 548 -26.25 25.36 -18.36
N GLU A 549 -26.25 24.57 -19.44
CA GLU A 549 -27.47 24.06 -20.09
C GLU A 549 -28.17 22.99 -19.24
N CYS A 550 -27.44 22.39 -18.30
CA CYS A 550 -27.94 21.31 -17.46
C CYS A 550 -28.43 21.78 -16.08
N VAL A 551 -28.20 23.04 -15.71
CA VAL A 551 -28.49 23.58 -14.35
C VAL A 551 -29.96 23.42 -13.96
N GLU A 552 -30.87 23.77 -14.86
CA GLU A 552 -32.32 23.63 -14.63
C GLU A 552 -32.70 22.16 -14.46
N THR A 553 -32.25 21.31 -15.38
CA THR A 553 -32.60 19.88 -15.43
C THR A 553 -32.07 19.13 -14.21
N VAL A 554 -30.79 19.31 -13.85
CA VAL A 554 -30.20 18.73 -12.64
C VAL A 554 -30.90 19.27 -11.39
N GLY A 555 -31.26 20.56 -11.37
CA GLY A 555 -31.96 21.20 -10.25
C GLY A 555 -33.36 20.60 -9.96
N LYS A 556 -33.96 19.87 -10.89
CA LYS A 556 -35.26 19.19 -10.70
C LYS A 556 -35.14 17.87 -9.94
N VAL A 557 -33.99 17.20 -10.03
CA VAL A 557 -33.77 15.87 -9.44
C VAL A 557 -32.80 15.88 -8.26
N LEU A 558 -31.95 16.90 -8.14
CA LEU A 558 -31.03 17.03 -7.02
C LEU A 558 -31.81 17.36 -5.75
N VAL A 559 -31.59 16.57 -4.69
CA VAL A 559 -32.26 16.77 -3.40
C VAL A 559 -31.90 18.12 -2.77
N PRO A 560 -32.77 18.71 -1.92
CA PRO A 560 -32.41 19.88 -1.12
C PRO A 560 -31.13 19.64 -0.31
N GLY A 561 -30.19 20.58 -0.40
CA GLY A 561 -28.86 20.46 0.22
C GLY A 561 -27.86 19.63 -0.58
N GLY A 562 -28.29 18.95 -1.66
CA GLY A 562 -27.42 18.22 -2.58
C GLY A 562 -26.42 19.14 -3.27
N VAL A 563 -25.30 18.58 -3.72
CA VAL A 563 -24.15 19.34 -4.26
C VAL A 563 -24.05 19.17 -5.76
N LEU A 564 -23.89 20.30 -6.46
CA LEU A 564 -23.49 20.36 -7.86
C LEU A 564 -22.03 20.81 -7.94
N CYS A 565 -21.19 20.05 -8.64
CA CYS A 565 -19.82 20.41 -8.98
C CYS A 565 -19.66 20.43 -10.51
N CYS A 566 -19.27 21.57 -11.07
CA CYS A 566 -18.93 21.70 -12.48
C CYS A 566 -17.41 21.84 -12.64
N TYR A 567 -16.81 20.99 -13.47
CA TYR A 567 -15.43 21.14 -13.90
C TYR A 567 -15.41 21.83 -15.27
N VAL A 568 -14.67 22.94 -15.38
CA VAL A 568 -14.62 23.77 -16.59
C VAL A 568 -13.20 24.26 -16.87
N ALA A 569 -12.76 24.23 -18.12
CA ALA A 569 -11.38 24.55 -18.48
C ALA A 569 -11.11 26.06 -18.50
N THR A 570 -12.08 26.87 -18.96
CA THR A 570 -11.88 28.31 -19.19
C THR A 570 -12.59 29.20 -18.17
N THR A 571 -12.05 30.39 -17.96
CA THR A 571 -12.67 31.42 -17.11
C THR A 571 -14.02 31.91 -17.67
N THR A 572 -14.22 31.87 -18.99
CA THR A 572 -15.50 32.22 -19.62
C THR A 572 -16.57 31.18 -19.33
N GLN A 573 -16.22 29.88 -19.36
CA GLN A 573 -17.12 28.81 -18.95
C GLN A 573 -17.45 28.93 -17.46
N MET A 574 -16.43 29.14 -16.62
CA MET A 574 -16.61 29.36 -15.17
C MET A 574 -17.58 30.51 -14.88
N GLY A 575 -17.35 31.68 -15.48
CA GLY A 575 -18.23 32.85 -15.31
C GLY A 575 -19.66 32.55 -15.74
N ARG A 576 -19.85 31.90 -16.89
CA ARG A 576 -21.18 31.55 -17.41
C ARG A 576 -21.94 30.59 -16.48
N VAL A 577 -21.28 29.57 -15.93
CA VAL A 577 -21.88 28.65 -14.94
C VAL A 577 -22.33 29.42 -13.68
N MET A 578 -21.43 30.22 -13.12
CA MET A 578 -21.72 30.96 -11.89
C MET A 578 -22.90 31.93 -12.07
N ASP A 579 -22.93 32.67 -13.18
CA ASP A 579 -24.01 33.60 -13.48
C ASP A 579 -25.34 32.88 -13.74
N THR A 580 -25.30 31.71 -14.38
CA THR A 580 -26.49 30.87 -14.60
C THR A 580 -27.06 30.39 -13.26
N LEU A 581 -26.22 29.93 -12.33
CA LEU A 581 -26.65 29.51 -10.98
C LEU A 581 -27.29 30.66 -10.21
N ARG A 582 -26.70 31.87 -10.28
CA ARG A 582 -27.24 33.08 -9.65
C ARG A 582 -28.57 33.51 -10.25
N ALA A 583 -28.70 33.48 -11.57
CA ALA A 583 -29.94 33.83 -12.27
C ALA A 583 -31.06 32.83 -11.95
N HIS A 584 -30.73 31.54 -11.91
CA HIS A 584 -31.67 30.47 -11.57
C HIS A 584 -32.23 30.66 -10.15
N GLY A 585 -31.43 31.07 -9.17
CA GLY A 585 -31.89 31.45 -7.82
C GLY A 585 -32.28 30.29 -6.88
N GLY A 586 -32.39 29.07 -7.41
CA GLY A 586 -32.59 27.83 -6.65
C GLY A 586 -31.31 27.20 -6.09
N TRP A 587 -30.19 27.92 -6.14
CA TRP A 587 -28.86 27.44 -5.75
C TRP A 587 -28.23 28.40 -4.73
N THR A 588 -27.33 27.91 -3.89
CA THR A 588 -26.50 28.78 -3.05
C THR A 588 -25.55 29.61 -3.92
N GLU A 589 -24.95 30.64 -3.34
CA GLU A 589 -23.88 31.39 -4.03
C GLU A 589 -22.79 30.42 -4.50
N PRO A 590 -22.48 30.38 -5.81
CA PRO A 590 -21.46 29.47 -6.31
C PRO A 590 -20.06 29.92 -5.89
N SER A 591 -19.23 28.97 -5.48
CA SER A 591 -17.80 29.17 -5.22
C SER A 591 -16.99 28.52 -6.34
N ALA A 592 -15.92 29.19 -6.78
CA ALA A 592 -15.01 28.66 -7.79
C ALA A 592 -13.56 28.65 -7.28
N THR A 593 -12.82 27.61 -7.63
CA THR A 593 -11.43 27.37 -7.19
C THR A 593 -10.64 26.65 -8.27
N GLU A 594 -9.32 26.83 -8.28
CA GLU A 594 -8.37 26.03 -9.05
C GLU A 594 -7.25 25.55 -8.11
N THR A 595 -6.57 24.47 -8.50
CA THR A 595 -5.51 23.87 -7.69
C THR A 595 -4.29 23.56 -8.53
N THR A 596 -3.12 23.97 -8.03
CA THR A 596 -1.82 23.67 -8.62
C THR A 596 -1.06 22.67 -7.76
N THR A 597 -0.37 21.74 -8.43
CA THR A 597 0.50 20.73 -7.79
C THR A 597 1.89 20.87 -8.37
N ARG A 598 2.92 20.79 -7.52
CA ARG A 598 4.32 20.94 -7.93
C ARG A 598 5.17 19.85 -7.28
N ASP A 599 5.80 19.03 -8.12
CA ASP A 599 6.68 17.97 -7.66
C ASP A 599 7.97 18.55 -7.08
N TRP A 600 8.64 17.75 -6.24
CA TRP A 600 9.92 18.10 -5.64
C TRP A 600 10.97 17.05 -6.01
N HIS A 601 12.17 17.52 -6.33
CA HIS A 601 13.37 16.69 -6.32
C HIS A 601 13.97 16.81 -4.91
N ALA A 602 14.12 15.68 -4.24
CA ALA A 602 14.60 15.60 -2.86
C ALA A 602 15.63 14.48 -2.74
N GLU A 603 16.84 14.72 -3.24
CA GLU A 603 17.94 13.76 -3.23
C GLU A 603 19.20 14.41 -2.65
N GLY A 604 19.68 13.89 -1.51
CA GLY A 604 20.82 14.46 -0.79
C GLY A 604 20.65 15.96 -0.51
N LEU A 605 21.60 16.78 -0.97
CA LEU A 605 21.53 18.25 -0.87
C LEU A 605 20.71 18.91 -1.99
N ALA A 606 20.34 18.16 -3.03
CA ALA A 606 19.54 18.66 -4.14
C ALA A 606 18.04 18.62 -3.80
N ILE A 607 17.65 19.44 -2.83
CA ILE A 607 16.26 19.59 -2.38
C ILE A 607 15.68 20.86 -3.00
N ARG A 608 14.78 20.70 -3.98
CA ARG A 608 14.19 21.82 -4.72
C ARG A 608 12.91 21.40 -5.44
N PRO A 609 12.04 22.34 -5.81
CA PRO A 609 10.94 22.01 -6.69
C PRO A 609 11.43 21.50 -8.05
N ALA A 610 10.67 20.60 -8.65
CA ALA A 610 10.89 20.12 -10.00
C ALA A 610 10.81 21.27 -11.02
N HIS A 611 11.51 21.10 -12.15
CA HIS A 611 11.53 22.08 -13.22
C HIS A 611 10.19 22.13 -14.00
N GLY A 612 9.52 20.98 -14.13
CA GLY A 612 8.21 20.88 -14.76
C GLY A 612 7.08 21.09 -13.76
N THR A 613 6.01 21.75 -14.21
CA THR A 613 4.74 21.80 -13.50
C THR A 613 3.61 21.71 -14.52
N THR A 614 2.53 21.02 -14.16
CA THR A 614 1.26 21.15 -14.90
C THR A 614 0.74 22.56 -14.65
N GLY A 615 0.64 23.38 -15.71
CA GLY A 615 0.31 24.79 -15.59
C GLY A 615 -1.14 25.04 -15.19
N HIS A 616 -2.09 24.45 -15.91
CA HIS A 616 -3.52 24.56 -15.65
C HIS A 616 -4.24 23.30 -16.14
N THR A 617 -5.39 23.01 -15.53
CA THR A 617 -6.26 21.87 -15.89
C THR A 617 -7.69 22.36 -16.05
N GLY A 618 -8.29 22.86 -14.98
CA GLY A 618 -9.59 23.49 -14.99
C GLY A 618 -9.95 24.09 -13.63
N PHE A 619 -11.12 24.71 -13.58
CA PHE A 619 -11.74 25.26 -12.39
C PHE A 619 -12.83 24.32 -11.90
N LEU A 620 -13.00 24.24 -10.59
CA LEU A 620 -14.15 23.60 -9.95
C LEU A 620 -15.11 24.68 -9.48
N VAL A 621 -16.36 24.61 -9.94
CA VAL A 621 -17.47 25.47 -9.48
C VAL A 621 -18.43 24.63 -8.66
N ILE A 622 -18.65 25.00 -7.40
CA ILE A 622 -19.50 24.26 -6.46
C ILE A 622 -20.67 25.12 -6.01
N SER A 623 -21.86 24.52 -5.99
CA SER A 623 -23.05 25.11 -5.38
C SER A 623 -23.97 24.03 -4.81
N ARG A 624 -24.84 24.39 -3.86
CA ARG A 624 -25.80 23.49 -3.23
C ARG A 624 -27.22 23.84 -3.62
N ARG A 625 -28.04 22.81 -3.78
CA ARG A 625 -29.45 22.96 -4.14
C ARG A 625 -30.24 23.50 -2.94
N LEU A 626 -31.03 24.55 -3.16
CA LEU A 626 -31.98 25.02 -2.16
C LEU A 626 -33.26 24.18 -2.18
N ALA A 627 -33.99 24.15 -1.06
CA ALA A 627 -35.30 23.53 -1.01
C ALA A 627 -36.27 24.19 -2.01
N PRO A 628 -37.26 23.44 -2.56
CA PRO A 628 -38.30 24.01 -3.40
C PRO A 628 -38.96 25.24 -2.77
N GLY A 629 -39.14 26.31 -3.54
CA GLY A 629 -39.72 27.56 -3.07
C GLY A 629 -38.80 28.45 -2.23
N VAL A 630 -37.59 27.99 -1.89
CA VAL A 630 -36.61 28.79 -1.13
C VAL A 630 -35.64 29.49 -2.09
N ALA A 631 -35.48 30.80 -1.90
CA ALA A 631 -34.47 31.59 -2.58
C ALA A 631 -33.27 31.85 -1.67
N ALA A 632 -32.06 31.90 -2.25
CA ALA A 632 -30.86 32.25 -1.50
C ALA A 632 -31.02 33.67 -0.94
N PRO A 633 -30.56 33.93 0.31
CA PRO A 633 -30.38 35.29 0.78
C PRO A 633 -29.46 36.04 -0.19
N MET A 634 -29.93 37.16 -0.72
CA MET A 634 -29.15 37.95 -1.66
C MET A 634 -27.90 38.52 -0.99
N ARG A 635 -26.73 38.25 -1.57
CA ARG A 635 -25.50 38.90 -1.13
C ARG A 635 -25.59 40.40 -1.43
N LYS A 636 -25.57 41.23 -0.39
CA LYS A 636 -25.42 42.69 -0.49
C LYS A 636 -23.97 43.05 -0.79
N ARG A 637 -23.44 42.66 -1.95
CA ARG A 637 -22.13 43.11 -2.44
C ARG A 637 -22.34 43.91 -3.72
N ARG A 638 -21.84 45.15 -3.74
CA ARG A 638 -21.88 45.98 -4.95
C ARG A 638 -21.02 45.31 -6.03
N PRO A 639 -21.55 45.01 -7.22
CA PRO A 639 -20.74 44.53 -8.34
C PRO A 639 -19.64 45.55 -8.68
N ALA A 640 -18.54 45.09 -9.29
CA ALA A 640 -17.55 46.00 -9.84
C ALA A 640 -18.19 46.91 -10.90
N PRO A 641 -17.78 48.19 -11.02
CA PRO A 641 -18.22 49.05 -12.11
C PRO A 641 -18.03 48.35 -13.46
N GLY A 642 -19.07 48.33 -14.30
CA GLY A 642 -19.03 47.69 -15.63
C GLY A 642 -19.33 46.19 -15.68
N ALA A 643 -19.46 45.50 -14.53
CA ALA A 643 -19.68 44.03 -14.50
C ALA A 643 -20.92 43.55 -15.28
N TYR A 644 -21.95 44.40 -15.42
CA TYR A 644 -23.19 44.12 -16.16
C TYR A 644 -23.52 45.23 -17.18
N GLY A 645 -22.48 45.77 -17.83
CA GLY A 645 -22.58 46.84 -18.83
C GLY A 645 -23.40 46.50 -20.08
N PRO A 646 -23.50 47.43 -21.06
CA PRO A 646 -24.26 47.25 -22.29
C PRO A 646 -23.80 46.06 -23.16
N ASP A 647 -22.53 45.70 -23.05
CA ASP A 647 -21.85 44.59 -23.72
C ASP A 647 -22.00 43.24 -23.00
N TYR A 648 -22.62 43.22 -21.82
CA TYR A 648 -22.92 41.99 -21.09
C TYR A 648 -24.20 41.32 -21.61
N HIS A 649 -24.03 40.22 -22.33
CA HIS A 649 -25.10 39.38 -22.89
C HIS A 649 -25.39 38.10 -22.08
N GLY A 650 -24.81 37.97 -20.88
CA GLY A 650 -24.97 36.79 -20.02
C GLY A 650 -26.24 36.80 -19.15
N PRO A 651 -26.50 35.72 -18.40
CA PRO A 651 -27.62 35.63 -17.47
C PRO A 651 -27.41 36.54 -16.25
N ARG A 652 -28.37 37.41 -15.95
CA ARG A 652 -28.27 38.37 -14.83
C ARG A 652 -28.87 37.79 -13.54
N PRO A 653 -28.24 38.00 -12.37
CA PRO A 653 -28.87 37.69 -11.09
C PRO A 653 -30.23 38.38 -10.95
N ARG A 654 -31.21 37.76 -10.28
CA ARG A 654 -32.60 38.27 -10.17
C ARG A 654 -32.71 39.69 -9.59
N ASN A 655 -31.69 40.13 -8.86
CA ASN A 655 -31.63 41.43 -8.22
C ASN A 655 -30.88 42.51 -9.02
N ILE A 656 -30.46 42.19 -10.24
CA ILE A 656 -29.86 43.13 -11.19
C ILE A 656 -30.89 43.34 -12.29
N THR A 657 -31.62 44.46 -12.25
CA THR A 657 -32.61 44.82 -13.27
C THR A 657 -31.96 45.51 -14.47
N GLU A 658 -32.65 45.58 -15.61
CA GLU A 658 -32.19 46.40 -16.76
C GLU A 658 -32.08 47.89 -16.41
N HIS A 659 -32.83 48.36 -15.40
CA HIS A 659 -32.76 49.72 -14.88
C HIS A 659 -31.63 49.93 -13.85
N ASP A 660 -30.98 48.86 -13.39
CA ASP A 660 -29.70 48.94 -12.68
C ASP A 660 -28.52 49.13 -13.66
N GLN A 661 -28.77 49.80 -14.79
CA GLN A 661 -27.77 50.60 -15.51
C GLN A 661 -27.15 51.57 -14.50
N TRP A 662 -26.10 51.11 -13.85
CA TRP A 662 -25.51 51.74 -12.69
C TRP A 662 -25.00 53.12 -13.11
N ARG A 663 -25.80 54.16 -12.84
CA ARG A 663 -25.59 55.60 -13.05
C ARG A 663 -24.40 55.89 -13.98
N LEU A 664 -24.71 56.29 -15.21
CA LEU A 664 -23.80 56.98 -16.12
C LEU A 664 -22.76 57.82 -15.32
N PRO A 665 -21.49 57.88 -15.78
CA PRO A 665 -20.42 58.59 -15.09
C PRO A 665 -20.91 59.94 -14.57
N LYS A 666 -20.36 60.42 -13.46
CA LYS A 666 -20.76 61.70 -12.84
C LYS A 666 -20.77 62.89 -13.82
N GLU A 667 -20.12 62.74 -14.97
CA GLU A 667 -20.03 63.66 -16.09
C GLU A 667 -21.31 63.75 -16.95
N GLU A 668 -22.21 62.77 -16.85
CA GLU A 668 -23.52 62.72 -17.55
C GLU A 668 -24.73 62.98 -16.62
N LYS A 669 -24.49 63.44 -15.38
CA LYS A 669 -25.51 63.95 -14.45
C LYS A 669 -25.37 65.45 -14.27
#